data_AF-A0A9W4WID7-F1
#
_entry.id   AF-A0A9W4WID7-F1
#
_cell.length_a   1.000
_cell.length_b   1.000
_cell.length_c   1.000
_cell.angle_alpha   90.00
_cell.angle_beta   90.00
_cell.angle_gamma   90.00
#
_symmetry.space_group_name_H-M   'P 1'
#
loop_
_entity.id
_entity.type
_entity.pdbx_description
1 polymer ?
#
loop_
_entity_poly.entity_id
_entity_poly.type
_entity_poly.pdbx_seq_one_letter_code
_entity_poly.pdbx_strand_id
1 'polypeptide(L)'
;MTTERNVILITGGNGFIGSHVAKYLHEKGNYVRVVDLCDDSTFRLCKDTAEFCSEFIEGDIRSLETCHKLFDNNDVKWVFHFAANMGGMGVIHSKNNFAIYKENHSMSLNILEASMKSNIDKFFYASTACVYSNNKQSNINNDIKLRESDTWNCISKDSKAQELYGAEKLNTEIILSSLVDSLENKNSSQKFPQFKIARFHNVYGEGGAWYGGREKAPAALLRKAIFSSIYARENEIEIWGNGKQRRSFLYIEDCVEAIIKLMECDLEITLNIGSEESISIEELAYVAFETIDVSRDSVNLCFDTEKPVGVNNRNSDNSLIQRYLNWSPKHSIREGMIKTSSWIRQEIVKKKLQYENDPRWHEFIKSSLKSQVNVLTFHNEIITFGVLLPITSRGLINPEDCLENLRKFAKSLLKTSRLDVTDQNYETKYQIKIYIGIDENDNLFHPIENNLAENFFREYGFTNIHTKAFDFPPGSICAIWRELAHQAYHDKCDYFVLFGDDVIIETDGWMNKFHKAYREISIQKKVPCGFGCITFADITFPGFPTFPVIGRIHLDIFNGDMFPRERFQNQDGDPYLFQTYRRWGCSVMLHDVKIQNFVGGSQAPRYERKHHPEWSFDMLDKSVDTVEKWLKANCKTPVPKLLTLDIVIPSFRVDLKFLDPIINVERPPTMSTSIVIIIDNPNTPNTNILKKLYEKDPFIRIREHKTNLGASLSRNRGLKESNADYVLFLDDDVLPEKNILFECEKIIKKYPTACGFIGNSKFPPANYAIFTSALVLSCITFFWDIAEKLSDDIPWGVTANLLIRRYKDNVLFDPIFPKTGGGEDIDFCLKKRNFFINHVENGIGFKAAPNVKVIHPWWNDGKRSYIRFFYWAKGDGALVNMYPDLTYNDILPNSAELLLGSILIFLITIIVSLIFAVFNNTAIINFFVIWTFLSIPLIIVSIMIVDIYLSFAEPCGVSTVDGYRFIIAAAESSIIRLMSQCGRLEGIIERKEWKCIGKRFEWFVKRCGNKPIHDEINRNLMKFSIWIGLMMLSLSLLVY
;
A
#
# COMPACT_ATOMS: atom_id res chain seq x y z
N MET A 1 -57.69 21.05 -6.94
CA MET A 1 -57.16 22.43 -6.95
C MET A 1 -55.85 22.43 -6.19
N THR A 2 -54.74 22.21 -6.89
CA THR A 2 -53.38 22.42 -6.38
C THR A 2 -53.16 23.93 -6.35
N THR A 3 -53.07 24.52 -5.16
CA THR A 3 -52.64 25.91 -5.00
C THR A 3 -51.25 26.04 -5.61
N GLU A 4 -51.08 26.89 -6.62
CA GLU A 4 -49.76 27.29 -7.12
C GLU A 4 -48.95 27.81 -5.94
N ARG A 5 -47.90 27.07 -5.53
CA ARG A 5 -47.02 27.48 -4.43
C ARG A 5 -46.00 28.45 -5.00
N ASN A 6 -46.00 29.69 -4.50
CA ASN A 6 -44.96 30.67 -4.80
C ASN A 6 -43.70 30.33 -4.01
N VAL A 7 -42.66 29.85 -4.70
CA VAL A 7 -41.39 29.44 -4.07
C VAL A 7 -40.39 30.59 -4.05
N ILE A 8 -39.70 30.75 -2.92
CA ILE A 8 -38.55 31.64 -2.78
C ILE A 8 -37.27 30.79 -2.79
N LEU A 9 -36.45 30.96 -3.83
CA LEU A 9 -35.17 30.27 -3.98
C LEU A 9 -34.05 31.09 -3.32
N ILE A 10 -33.27 30.48 -2.43
CA ILE A 10 -32.13 31.11 -1.76
C ILE A 10 -30.89 30.26 -2.03
N THR A 11 -30.00 30.79 -2.87
CA THR A 11 -28.69 30.17 -3.09
C THR A 11 -27.72 30.61 -2.01
N GLY A 12 -26.86 29.71 -1.52
CA GLY A 12 -25.99 30.01 -0.37
C GLY A 12 -26.78 30.13 0.93
N GLY A 13 -27.96 29.49 0.98
CA GLY A 13 -28.90 29.57 2.09
C GLY A 13 -28.47 28.78 3.32
N ASN A 14 -27.43 27.95 3.24
CA ASN A 14 -26.78 27.34 4.42
C ASN A 14 -25.55 28.12 4.90
N GLY A 15 -25.21 29.22 4.20
CA GLY A 15 -24.17 30.17 4.60
C GLY A 15 -24.68 31.21 5.60
N PHE A 16 -23.81 32.15 5.98
CA PHE A 16 -24.09 33.13 7.04
C PHE A 16 -25.32 34.02 6.74
N ILE A 17 -25.27 34.90 5.73
CA ILE A 17 -26.37 35.84 5.48
C ILE A 17 -27.60 35.10 4.93
N GLY A 18 -27.37 34.14 4.02
CA GLY A 18 -28.44 33.38 3.38
C GLY A 18 -29.31 32.60 4.36
N SER A 19 -28.72 31.98 5.39
CA SER A 19 -29.48 31.22 6.40
C SER A 19 -30.36 32.11 7.28
N HIS A 20 -29.90 33.31 7.63
CA HIS A 20 -30.71 34.28 8.37
C HIS A 20 -31.90 34.77 7.56
N VAL A 21 -31.70 35.06 6.26
CA VAL A 21 -32.79 35.46 5.36
C VAL A 21 -33.77 34.30 5.13
N ALA A 22 -33.24 33.09 4.93
CA ALA A 22 -34.05 31.88 4.77
C ALA A 22 -34.92 31.63 6.00
N LYS A 23 -34.31 31.67 7.20
CA LYS A 23 -35.01 31.54 8.47
C LYS A 23 -36.10 32.59 8.64
N TYR A 24 -35.79 33.86 8.42
CA TYR A 24 -36.77 34.94 8.53
C TYR A 24 -37.97 34.72 7.61
N LEU A 25 -37.73 34.39 6.34
CA LEU A 25 -38.80 34.17 5.36
C LEU A 25 -39.61 32.91 5.68
N HIS A 26 -38.96 31.85 6.14
CA HIS A 26 -39.60 30.60 6.53
C HIS A 26 -40.51 30.80 7.76
N GLU A 27 -40.04 31.53 8.78
CA GLU A 27 -40.83 31.89 9.97
C GLU A 27 -42.05 32.78 9.63
N LYS A 28 -42.00 33.52 8.52
CA LYS A 28 -43.15 34.26 7.97
C LYS A 28 -44.12 33.40 7.15
N GLY A 29 -43.90 32.09 7.08
CA GLY A 29 -44.78 31.13 6.41
C GLY A 29 -44.55 31.01 4.90
N ASN A 30 -43.44 31.54 4.37
CA ASN A 30 -43.10 31.38 2.95
C ASN A 30 -42.55 29.98 2.67
N TYR A 31 -42.77 29.49 1.44
CA TYR A 31 -42.12 28.27 0.97
C TYR A 31 -40.70 28.59 0.50
N VAL A 32 -39.71 28.23 1.31
CA VAL A 32 -38.30 28.56 1.09
C VAL A 32 -37.55 27.34 0.56
N ARG A 33 -37.02 27.43 -0.65
CA ARG A 33 -36.11 26.45 -1.26
C ARG A 33 -34.68 26.95 -1.11
N VAL A 34 -33.83 26.22 -0.41
CA VAL A 34 -32.41 26.53 -0.26
C VAL A 34 -31.59 25.63 -1.17
N VAL A 35 -30.58 26.19 -1.84
CA VAL A 35 -29.51 25.42 -2.49
C VAL A 35 -28.14 25.81 -1.95
N ASP A 36 -27.35 24.81 -1.56
CA ASP A 36 -25.97 24.97 -1.08
C ASP A 36 -25.15 23.69 -1.33
N LEU A 37 -23.83 23.72 -1.13
CA LEU A 37 -22.94 22.59 -1.43
C LEU A 37 -23.08 21.41 -0.49
N CYS A 38 -23.62 21.61 0.72
CA CYS A 38 -23.81 20.59 1.74
C CYS A 38 -24.80 21.09 2.80
N ASP A 39 -25.56 20.19 3.41
CA ASP A 39 -26.44 20.49 4.55
C ASP A 39 -25.68 20.65 5.89
N ASP A 40 -24.50 20.03 6.02
CA ASP A 40 -23.64 20.03 7.21
C ASP A 40 -22.52 21.08 7.10
N SER A 41 -22.89 22.37 7.10
CA SER A 41 -21.93 23.47 7.08
C SER A 41 -21.23 23.62 8.43
N THR A 42 -19.93 23.94 8.40
CA THR A 42 -19.11 24.16 9.61
C THR A 42 -19.68 25.25 10.53
N PHE A 43 -20.39 26.22 9.95
CA PHE A 43 -20.94 27.40 10.63
C PHE A 43 -22.45 27.49 10.38
N ARG A 44 -23.19 26.48 10.85
CA ARG A 44 -24.65 26.48 10.73
C ARG A 44 -25.31 27.34 11.80
N LEU A 45 -26.32 28.11 11.38
CA LEU A 45 -27.19 28.87 12.28
C LEU A 45 -28.13 27.94 13.06
N CYS A 46 -28.75 27.00 12.33
CA CYS A 46 -29.73 26.03 12.83
C CYS A 46 -29.16 24.61 12.74
N LYS A 47 -29.63 23.70 13.59
CA LYS A 47 -29.14 22.32 13.61
C LYS A 47 -29.78 21.50 12.50
N ASP A 48 -31.07 21.71 12.29
CA ASP A 48 -31.88 21.03 11.28
C ASP A 48 -32.26 22.02 10.15
N THR A 49 -32.22 21.55 8.91
CA THR A 49 -32.61 22.36 7.73
C THR A 49 -34.08 22.74 7.76
N ALA A 50 -34.92 21.91 8.39
CA ALA A 50 -36.34 22.19 8.60
C ALA A 50 -36.59 23.44 9.48
N GLU A 51 -35.59 23.95 10.21
CA GLU A 51 -35.74 25.16 11.02
C GLU A 51 -35.69 26.46 10.19
N PHE A 52 -35.16 26.42 8.96
CA PHE A 52 -34.94 27.62 8.15
C PHE A 52 -35.35 27.50 6.68
N CYS A 53 -35.78 26.33 6.22
CA CYS A 53 -36.27 26.16 4.86
C CYS A 53 -37.36 25.06 4.78
N SER A 54 -38.15 25.13 3.71
CA SER A 54 -39.17 24.14 3.36
C SER A 54 -38.61 23.00 2.50
N GLU A 55 -37.53 23.29 1.78
CA GLU A 55 -36.86 22.36 0.87
C GLU A 55 -35.37 22.72 0.83
N PHE A 56 -34.50 21.73 1.02
CA PHE A 56 -33.05 21.88 0.93
C PHE A 56 -32.52 21.03 -0.23
N ILE A 57 -31.76 21.64 -1.13
CA ILE A 57 -31.16 20.99 -2.28
C ILE A 57 -29.64 21.09 -2.16
N GLU A 58 -28.97 19.96 -2.00
CA GLU A 58 -27.52 19.90 -2.09
C GLU A 58 -27.11 19.99 -3.57
N GLY A 59 -26.38 21.03 -3.96
CA GLY A 59 -26.05 21.26 -5.36
C GLY A 59 -24.97 22.32 -5.59
N ASP A 60 -24.11 22.04 -6.57
CA ASP A 60 -23.09 22.99 -7.05
C ASP A 60 -23.64 23.84 -8.21
N ILE A 61 -23.93 25.10 -7.92
CA ILE A 61 -24.48 26.06 -8.88
C ILE A 61 -23.42 26.62 -9.86
N ARG A 62 -22.15 26.18 -9.78
CA ARG A 62 -21.18 26.35 -10.89
C ARG A 62 -21.55 25.48 -12.09
N SER A 63 -22.40 24.48 -11.91
CA SER A 63 -23.01 23.70 -12.99
C SER A 63 -24.30 24.36 -13.46
N LEU A 64 -24.37 24.69 -14.75
CA LEU A 64 -25.57 25.22 -15.38
C LEU A 64 -26.73 24.22 -15.32
N GLU A 65 -26.45 22.91 -15.41
CA GLU A 65 -27.46 21.86 -15.30
C GLU A 65 -28.11 21.84 -13.91
N THR A 66 -27.29 21.96 -12.85
CA THR A 66 -27.80 22.08 -11.48
C THR A 66 -28.70 23.30 -11.37
N CYS A 67 -28.26 24.45 -11.91
CA CYS A 67 -29.08 25.67 -11.90
C CYS A 67 -30.40 25.48 -12.62
N HIS A 68 -30.46 24.81 -13.77
CA HIS A 68 -31.71 24.54 -14.47
C HIS A 68 -32.68 23.68 -13.65
N LYS A 69 -32.18 22.62 -13.00
CA LYS A 69 -33.00 21.73 -12.15
C LYS A 69 -33.73 22.46 -11.02
N LEU A 70 -33.15 23.54 -10.50
CA LEU A 70 -33.78 24.36 -9.44
C LEU A 70 -35.10 25.03 -9.89
N PHE A 71 -35.31 25.14 -11.20
CA PHE A 71 -36.47 25.80 -11.82
C PHE A 71 -37.36 24.87 -12.64
N ASP A 72 -37.11 23.55 -12.69
CA ASP A 72 -37.84 22.60 -13.55
C ASP A 72 -39.38 22.63 -13.32
N ASN A 73 -39.81 22.90 -12.09
CA ASN A 73 -41.24 22.99 -11.73
C ASN A 73 -41.89 24.35 -12.07
N ASN A 74 -41.10 25.32 -12.55
CA ASN A 74 -41.51 26.70 -12.85
C ASN A 74 -42.32 27.38 -11.73
N ASP A 75 -42.04 27.03 -10.48
CA ASP A 75 -42.71 27.44 -9.23
C ASP A 75 -41.98 28.59 -8.50
N VAL A 76 -40.72 28.83 -8.84
CA VAL A 76 -39.89 29.90 -8.27
C VAL A 76 -40.40 31.26 -8.72
N LYS A 77 -40.64 32.16 -7.76
CA LYS A 77 -41.01 33.57 -8.01
C LYS A 77 -39.89 34.52 -7.64
N TRP A 78 -39.24 34.33 -6.50
CA TRP A 78 -38.18 35.21 -6.03
C TRP A 78 -36.88 34.42 -5.90
N VAL A 79 -35.78 35.03 -6.31
CA VAL A 79 -34.43 34.46 -6.18
C VAL A 79 -33.59 35.38 -5.32
N PHE A 80 -32.97 34.83 -4.27
CA PHE A 80 -31.94 35.47 -3.47
C PHE A 80 -30.59 34.82 -3.73
N HIS A 81 -29.69 35.55 -4.38
CA HIS A 81 -28.37 35.04 -4.72
C HIS A 81 -27.29 35.46 -3.72
N PHE A 82 -27.02 34.61 -2.72
CA PHE A 82 -25.94 34.79 -1.74
C PHE A 82 -24.72 33.89 -1.98
N ALA A 83 -24.87 32.80 -2.74
CA ALA A 83 -23.80 31.84 -2.98
C ALA A 83 -22.57 32.50 -3.59
N ALA A 84 -21.44 32.40 -2.89
CA ALA A 84 -20.15 32.91 -3.31
C ALA A 84 -19.04 32.21 -2.52
N ASN A 85 -17.89 32.00 -3.15
CA ASN A 85 -16.65 31.76 -2.45
C ASN A 85 -16.21 33.07 -1.78
N MET A 86 -16.43 33.14 -0.47
CA MET A 86 -16.35 34.37 0.33
C MET A 86 -15.47 34.17 1.58
N GLY A 87 -14.89 35.26 2.07
CA GLY A 87 -14.19 35.33 3.34
C GLY A 87 -13.72 36.73 3.71
N GLY A 88 -12.98 36.85 4.82
CA GLY A 88 -12.21 38.04 5.16
C GLY A 88 -10.91 38.16 4.36
N MET A 89 -10.00 39.02 4.82
CA MET A 89 -8.68 39.24 4.18
C MET A 89 -7.79 37.97 4.19
N GLY A 90 -8.10 36.98 5.02
CA GLY A 90 -7.44 35.66 4.99
C GLY A 90 -7.77 34.84 3.74
N VAL A 91 -8.81 35.21 2.99
CA VAL A 91 -9.22 34.55 1.72
C VAL A 91 -9.18 35.54 0.54
N ILE A 92 -9.64 36.78 0.74
CA ILE A 92 -9.70 37.79 -0.32
C ILE A 92 -8.34 38.49 -0.43
N HIS A 93 -7.40 37.83 -1.11
CA HIS A 93 -6.06 38.36 -1.37
C HIS A 93 -5.50 37.81 -2.69
N SER A 94 -4.38 38.39 -3.15
CA SER A 94 -3.79 38.17 -4.47
C SER A 94 -3.63 36.71 -4.90
N LYS A 95 -3.29 35.79 -3.98
CA LYS A 95 -3.11 34.35 -4.29
C LYS A 95 -4.40 33.63 -4.69
N ASN A 96 -5.56 34.17 -4.31
CA ASN A 96 -6.88 33.55 -4.52
C ASN A 96 -7.72 34.24 -5.61
N ASN A 97 -7.25 35.39 -6.08
CA ASN A 97 -8.00 36.31 -6.93
C ASN A 97 -8.71 35.64 -8.11
N PHE A 98 -7.98 34.83 -8.89
CA PHE A 98 -8.56 34.23 -10.09
C PHE A 98 -9.57 33.11 -9.79
N ALA A 99 -9.33 32.32 -8.73
CA ALA A 99 -10.26 31.27 -8.30
C ALA A 99 -11.59 31.88 -7.85
N ILE A 100 -11.53 32.89 -6.98
CA ILE A 100 -12.72 33.60 -6.48
C ILE A 100 -13.50 34.23 -7.63
N TYR A 101 -12.82 34.93 -8.55
CA TYR A 101 -13.47 35.54 -9.69
C TYR A 101 -14.18 34.50 -10.54
N LYS A 102 -13.48 33.44 -10.96
CA LYS A 102 -14.03 32.41 -11.85
C LYS A 102 -15.25 31.73 -11.23
N GLU A 103 -15.14 31.30 -9.97
CA GLU A 103 -16.22 30.57 -9.30
C GLU A 103 -17.44 31.46 -9.07
N ASN A 104 -17.26 32.64 -8.47
CA ASN A 104 -18.37 33.54 -8.17
C ASN A 104 -19.06 34.03 -9.46
N HIS A 105 -18.27 34.32 -10.49
CA HIS A 105 -18.81 34.74 -11.78
C HIS A 105 -19.60 33.61 -12.44
N SER A 106 -19.09 32.37 -12.42
CA SER A 106 -19.81 31.22 -12.98
C SER A 106 -21.12 30.96 -12.25
N MET A 107 -21.12 31.00 -10.92
CA MET A 107 -22.33 30.85 -10.11
C MET A 107 -23.36 31.95 -10.42
N SER A 108 -22.92 33.20 -10.47
CA SER A 108 -23.78 34.36 -10.77
C SER A 108 -24.39 34.28 -12.16
N LEU A 109 -23.60 33.91 -13.17
CA LEU A 109 -24.09 33.79 -14.55
C LEU A 109 -25.06 32.62 -14.72
N ASN A 110 -24.74 31.45 -14.18
CA ASN A 110 -25.58 30.27 -14.35
C ASN A 110 -26.95 30.45 -13.68
N ILE A 111 -26.98 30.98 -12.45
CA ILE A 111 -28.25 31.19 -11.75
C ILE A 111 -29.05 32.30 -12.41
N LEU A 112 -28.40 33.36 -12.91
CA LEU A 112 -29.04 34.39 -13.69
C LEU A 112 -29.64 33.79 -14.96
N GLU A 113 -28.88 33.03 -15.75
CA GLU A 113 -29.36 32.38 -16.97
C GLU A 113 -30.58 31.48 -16.70
N ALA A 114 -30.51 30.63 -15.67
CA ALA A 114 -31.64 29.77 -15.29
C ALA A 114 -32.86 30.58 -14.84
N SER A 115 -32.63 31.68 -14.12
CA SER A 115 -33.69 32.62 -13.71
C SER A 115 -34.33 33.30 -14.93
N MET A 116 -33.55 33.70 -15.94
CA MET A 116 -34.04 34.38 -17.15
C MET A 116 -34.91 33.47 -18.04
N LYS A 117 -34.66 32.16 -18.02
CA LYS A 117 -35.49 31.17 -18.73
C LYS A 117 -36.78 30.83 -17.96
N SER A 118 -36.88 31.28 -16.72
CA SER A 118 -38.00 31.02 -15.80
C SER A 118 -38.82 32.30 -15.60
N ASN A 119 -40.10 32.17 -15.26
CA ASN A 119 -40.98 33.34 -15.10
C ASN A 119 -40.93 33.91 -13.67
N ILE A 120 -39.73 34.32 -13.22
CA ILE A 120 -39.50 34.92 -11.89
C ILE A 120 -39.87 36.41 -11.86
N ASP A 121 -40.26 36.90 -10.69
CA ASP A 121 -40.71 38.28 -10.48
C ASP A 121 -39.60 39.20 -9.94
N LYS A 122 -38.74 38.69 -9.04
CA LYS A 122 -37.70 39.48 -8.37
C LYS A 122 -36.41 38.69 -8.22
N PHE A 123 -35.28 39.33 -8.47
CA PHE A 123 -33.94 38.75 -8.31
C PHE A 123 -33.08 39.66 -7.43
N PHE A 124 -32.68 39.15 -6.27
CA PHE A 124 -31.79 39.81 -5.33
C PHE A 124 -30.34 39.36 -5.52
N TYR A 125 -29.43 40.32 -5.64
CA TYR A 125 -28.00 40.09 -5.74
C TYR A 125 -27.23 40.64 -4.53
N ALA A 126 -26.51 39.75 -3.84
CA ALA A 126 -25.58 40.09 -2.78
C ALA A 126 -24.26 40.63 -3.36
N SER A 127 -24.17 41.95 -3.47
CA SER A 127 -22.94 42.67 -3.80
C SER A 127 -22.16 43.06 -2.53
N THR A 128 -21.15 43.91 -2.67
CA THR A 128 -20.17 44.21 -1.63
C THR A 128 -19.62 45.62 -1.72
N ALA A 129 -19.22 46.19 -0.59
CA ALA A 129 -18.49 47.45 -0.57
C ALA A 129 -17.06 47.36 -1.18
N CYS A 130 -16.59 46.17 -1.56
CA CYS A 130 -15.34 45.99 -2.31
C CYS A 130 -15.43 46.44 -3.79
N VAL A 131 -16.63 46.76 -4.31
CA VAL A 131 -16.82 47.31 -5.67
C VAL A 131 -16.29 48.73 -5.82
N TYR A 132 -16.17 49.48 -4.71
CA TYR A 132 -15.70 50.85 -4.70
C TYR A 132 -14.19 50.96 -4.98
N SER A 133 -13.77 52.10 -5.53
CA SER A 133 -12.38 52.37 -5.95
C SER A 133 -11.41 52.35 -4.78
N ASN A 134 -10.29 51.63 -4.93
CA ASN A 134 -9.20 51.64 -3.95
C ASN A 134 -8.63 53.05 -3.70
N ASN A 135 -8.60 53.93 -4.71
CA ASN A 135 -8.02 55.27 -4.57
C ASN A 135 -8.78 56.11 -3.54
N LYS A 136 -10.12 56.03 -3.59
CA LYS A 136 -10.99 56.72 -2.61
C LYS A 136 -10.86 56.14 -1.21
N GLN A 137 -10.24 54.97 -1.03
CA GLN A 137 -10.15 54.27 0.24
C GLN A 137 -8.71 54.22 0.79
N SER A 138 -7.78 54.91 0.13
CA SER A 138 -6.34 54.86 0.41
C SER A 138 -5.89 55.81 1.53
N ASN A 139 -6.65 56.87 1.84
CA ASN A 139 -6.28 57.82 2.88
C ASN A 139 -6.65 57.29 4.26
N ILE A 140 -5.66 57.14 5.15
CA ILE A 140 -5.84 56.64 6.51
C ILE A 140 -6.34 57.71 7.50
N ASN A 141 -6.14 59.00 7.19
CA ASN A 141 -6.40 60.11 8.12
C ASN A 141 -7.83 60.65 8.06
N ASN A 142 -8.60 60.31 7.03
CA ASN A 142 -9.97 60.81 6.84
C ASN A 142 -10.96 59.66 6.85
N ASP A 143 -12.09 59.80 7.55
CA ASP A 143 -13.23 58.89 7.41
C ASP A 143 -13.93 59.11 6.08
N ILE A 144 -14.10 58.04 5.29
CA ILE A 144 -14.61 58.16 3.91
C ILE A 144 -15.90 57.38 3.80
N LYS A 145 -17.00 58.12 3.72
CA LYS A 145 -18.33 57.59 3.38
C LYS A 145 -18.43 57.39 1.88
N LEU A 146 -18.71 56.17 1.46
CA LEU A 146 -18.83 55.80 0.05
C LEU A 146 -20.30 55.81 -0.37
N ARG A 147 -20.62 56.64 -1.37
CA ARG A 147 -21.94 56.74 -1.99
C ARG A 147 -22.04 55.79 -3.16
N GLU A 148 -23.24 55.36 -3.50
CA GLU A 148 -23.46 54.39 -4.57
C GLU A 148 -23.00 54.89 -5.94
N SER A 149 -22.99 56.20 -6.16
CA SER A 149 -22.46 56.85 -7.37
C SER A 149 -20.93 56.85 -7.45
N ASP A 150 -20.21 56.52 -6.37
CA ASP A 150 -18.75 56.52 -6.35
C ASP A 150 -18.13 55.36 -7.15
N THR A 151 -18.93 54.37 -7.54
CA THR A 151 -18.50 53.13 -8.21
C THR A 151 -18.14 53.31 -9.67
N TRP A 152 -18.74 54.29 -10.38
CA TRP A 152 -18.49 54.44 -11.83
C TRP A 152 -17.16 55.09 -12.20
N ASN A 153 -16.45 55.64 -11.20
CA ASN A 153 -15.07 56.05 -11.38
C ASN A 153 -14.06 54.88 -11.30
N CYS A 154 -14.51 53.62 -11.19
CA CYS A 154 -13.68 52.42 -10.93
C CYS A 154 -13.28 51.61 -12.18
N ILE A 155 -13.40 52.18 -13.39
CA ILE A 155 -13.12 51.49 -14.67
C ILE A 155 -11.85 52.03 -15.36
N SER A 156 -11.05 52.86 -14.69
CA SER A 156 -9.76 53.33 -15.22
C SER A 156 -8.60 52.49 -14.70
N LYS A 157 -7.47 52.47 -15.45
CA LYS A 157 -6.24 51.76 -15.05
C LYS A 157 -5.78 52.14 -13.64
N ASP A 158 -6.07 53.37 -13.22
CA ASP A 158 -5.65 53.95 -11.96
C ASP A 158 -6.70 53.79 -10.85
N SER A 159 -7.92 53.36 -11.14
CA SER A 159 -9.03 53.28 -10.18
C SER A 159 -9.71 51.93 -10.32
N LYS A 160 -9.28 50.94 -9.52
CA LYS A 160 -9.81 49.57 -9.57
C LYS A 160 -10.60 49.23 -8.31
N ALA A 161 -11.60 48.37 -8.46
CA ALA A 161 -12.25 47.69 -7.35
C ALA A 161 -11.22 46.90 -6.50
N GLN A 162 -11.57 46.59 -5.26
CA GLN A 162 -10.67 45.88 -4.36
C GLN A 162 -10.54 44.42 -4.77
N GLU A 163 -9.36 44.06 -5.30
CA GLU A 163 -9.02 42.72 -5.80
C GLU A 163 -9.99 42.20 -6.88
N LEU A 164 -9.81 40.96 -7.33
CA LEU A 164 -10.74 40.38 -8.32
C LEU A 164 -12.11 40.01 -7.72
N TYR A 165 -12.22 39.86 -6.39
CA TYR A 165 -13.52 39.69 -5.73
C TYR A 165 -14.44 40.91 -5.93
N GLY A 166 -13.92 42.12 -5.69
CA GLY A 166 -14.67 43.35 -5.93
C GLY A 166 -15.00 43.55 -7.41
N ALA A 167 -14.07 43.18 -8.30
CA ALA A 167 -14.28 43.25 -9.74
C ALA A 167 -15.37 42.28 -10.23
N GLU A 168 -15.43 41.06 -9.71
CA GLU A 168 -16.49 40.09 -10.06
C GLU A 168 -17.86 40.63 -9.68
N LYS A 169 -18.03 41.10 -8.43
CA LYS A 169 -19.28 41.68 -7.95
C LYS A 169 -19.70 42.89 -8.79
N LEU A 170 -18.77 43.77 -9.12
CA LEU A 170 -19.03 44.94 -9.97
C LEU A 170 -19.42 44.53 -11.40
N ASN A 171 -18.74 43.54 -12.00
CA ASN A 171 -19.06 43.05 -13.33
C ASN A 171 -20.47 42.44 -13.37
N THR A 172 -20.87 41.71 -12.32
CA THR A 172 -22.22 41.18 -12.21
C THR A 172 -23.25 42.31 -12.05
N GLU A 173 -22.97 43.36 -11.26
CA GLU A 173 -23.84 44.56 -11.22
C GLU A 173 -24.03 45.19 -12.60
N ILE A 174 -22.94 45.35 -13.37
CA ILE A 174 -22.97 45.92 -14.72
C ILE A 174 -23.82 45.05 -15.66
N ILE A 175 -23.71 43.72 -15.57
CA ILE A 175 -24.51 42.79 -16.38
C ILE A 175 -25.99 42.97 -16.05
N LEU A 176 -26.36 43.00 -14.76
CA LEU A 176 -27.74 43.19 -14.33
C LEU A 176 -28.31 44.52 -14.81
N SER A 177 -27.56 45.63 -14.65
CA SER A 177 -27.99 46.95 -15.15
C SER A 177 -28.10 47.00 -16.68
N SER A 178 -27.16 46.40 -17.42
CA SER A 178 -27.18 46.40 -18.88
C SER A 178 -28.36 45.61 -19.45
N LEU A 179 -28.77 44.54 -18.74
CA LEU A 179 -29.97 43.79 -19.10
C LEU A 179 -31.21 44.67 -19.01
N VAL A 180 -31.35 45.47 -17.93
CA VAL A 180 -32.46 46.44 -17.77
C VAL A 180 -32.49 47.46 -18.92
N ASP A 181 -31.36 48.12 -19.20
CA ASP A 181 -31.26 49.17 -20.24
C ASP A 181 -31.59 48.64 -21.65
N SER A 182 -31.19 47.39 -21.96
CA SER A 182 -31.43 46.77 -23.26
C SER A 182 -32.93 46.54 -23.56
N LEU A 183 -33.76 46.52 -22.52
CA LEU A 183 -35.16 46.14 -22.57
C LEU A 183 -36.10 47.33 -22.59
N GLU A 184 -35.76 48.44 -21.93
CA GLU A 184 -36.49 49.71 -22.11
C GLU A 184 -36.50 50.15 -23.59
N ASN A 185 -35.47 49.74 -24.34
CA ASN A 185 -35.31 50.05 -25.76
C ASN A 185 -36.02 49.07 -26.73
N LYS A 186 -36.60 47.96 -26.24
CA LYS A 186 -37.29 46.97 -27.08
C LYS A 186 -38.67 46.68 -26.50
N ASN A 187 -39.74 47.00 -27.24
CA ASN A 187 -41.13 46.58 -26.98
C ASN A 187 -41.27 45.03 -27.03
N SER A 188 -40.58 44.31 -26.14
CA SER A 188 -40.54 42.86 -26.05
C SER A 188 -41.66 42.36 -25.13
N SER A 189 -42.32 41.27 -25.53
CA SER A 189 -43.42 40.62 -24.80
C SER A 189 -42.93 39.73 -23.64
N GLN A 190 -41.62 39.61 -23.45
CA GLN A 190 -41.01 38.76 -22.42
C GLN A 190 -41.00 39.48 -21.07
N LYS A 191 -41.55 38.84 -20.02
CA LYS A 191 -41.53 39.36 -18.64
C LYS A 191 -40.14 39.14 -18.03
N PHE A 192 -39.53 40.21 -17.53
CA PHE A 192 -38.22 40.18 -16.86
C PHE A 192 -38.39 40.42 -15.35
N PRO A 193 -37.51 39.86 -14.50
CA PRO A 193 -37.55 40.10 -13.07
C PRO A 193 -37.05 41.50 -12.70
N GLN A 194 -37.57 42.03 -11.60
CA GLN A 194 -36.98 43.22 -10.98
C GLN A 194 -35.67 42.88 -10.28
N PHE A 195 -34.59 43.55 -10.66
CA PHE A 195 -33.29 43.36 -10.02
C PHE A 195 -33.13 44.26 -8.78
N LYS A 196 -32.76 43.65 -7.65
CA LYS A 196 -32.48 44.31 -6.37
C LYS A 196 -31.03 44.05 -5.96
N ILE A 197 -30.22 45.10 -5.82
CA ILE A 197 -28.78 44.96 -5.58
C ILE A 197 -28.41 45.60 -4.24
N ALA A 198 -27.81 44.81 -3.35
CA ALA A 198 -27.34 45.27 -2.05
C ALA A 198 -25.81 45.24 -1.96
N ARG A 199 -25.17 46.38 -1.69
CA ARG A 199 -23.74 46.46 -1.44
C ARG A 199 -23.48 46.36 0.06
N PHE A 200 -23.03 45.18 0.51
CA PHE A 200 -22.82 44.93 1.94
C PHE A 200 -21.52 45.52 2.49
N HIS A 201 -21.61 46.24 3.61
CA HIS A 201 -20.47 46.73 4.39
C HIS A 201 -20.22 45.84 5.61
N ASN A 202 -19.26 44.89 5.47
CA ASN A 202 -18.76 44.01 6.53
C ASN A 202 -19.82 43.50 7.52
N VAL A 203 -20.82 42.77 7.02
CA VAL A 203 -21.82 42.13 7.87
C VAL A 203 -21.17 41.10 8.81
N TYR A 204 -21.57 41.11 10.08
CA TYR A 204 -21.11 40.22 11.17
C TYR A 204 -22.25 39.88 12.14
N GLY A 205 -22.11 38.79 12.91
CA GLY A 205 -23.14 38.29 13.81
C GLY A 205 -23.08 36.77 13.99
N GLU A 206 -24.11 36.23 14.63
CA GLU A 206 -24.31 34.81 14.93
C GLU A 206 -24.44 33.97 13.64
N GLY A 207 -23.83 32.79 13.61
CA GLY A 207 -23.77 31.97 12.39
C GLY A 207 -22.70 32.41 11.40
N GLY A 208 -21.97 33.50 11.68
CA GLY A 208 -20.83 33.93 10.89
C GLY A 208 -19.62 33.00 11.09
N ALA A 209 -18.80 32.84 10.04
CA ALA A 209 -17.51 32.16 10.16
C ALA A 209 -16.65 32.86 11.21
N TRP A 210 -16.23 32.10 12.24
CA TRP A 210 -15.46 32.63 13.38
C TRP A 210 -14.11 31.94 13.57
N TYR A 211 -13.80 30.86 12.84
CA TYR A 211 -12.48 30.20 12.78
C TYR A 211 -12.22 29.61 11.38
N GLY A 212 -11.02 29.06 11.16
CA GLY A 212 -10.68 28.34 9.92
C GLY A 212 -10.27 29.21 8.74
N GLY A 213 -10.00 30.51 8.96
CA GLY A 213 -9.36 31.42 8.00
C GLY A 213 -10.33 32.20 7.10
N ARG A 214 -11.62 31.85 7.07
CA ARG A 214 -12.66 32.58 6.30
C ARG A 214 -13.30 33.74 7.07
N GLU A 215 -13.09 33.83 8.37
CA GLU A 215 -13.71 34.83 9.24
C GLU A 215 -13.34 36.28 8.89
N LYS A 216 -14.22 37.21 9.26
CA LYS A 216 -13.94 38.66 9.19
C LYS A 216 -13.43 39.18 10.54
N ALA A 217 -12.93 40.41 10.55
CA ALA A 217 -12.30 41.03 11.71
C ALA A 217 -13.11 40.95 13.02
N PRO A 218 -14.44 41.22 13.07
CA PRO A 218 -15.20 41.15 14.33
C PRO A 218 -15.13 39.76 14.99
N ALA A 219 -15.43 38.71 14.23
CA ALA A 219 -15.41 37.33 14.73
C ALA A 219 -13.98 36.84 15.04
N ALA A 220 -12.99 37.24 14.22
CA ALA A 220 -11.58 36.92 14.47
C ALA A 220 -11.09 37.52 15.79
N LEU A 221 -11.38 38.81 16.04
CA LEU A 221 -10.95 39.51 17.24
C LEU A 221 -11.67 38.98 18.49
N LEU A 222 -12.98 38.71 18.39
CA LEU A 222 -13.73 38.05 19.47
C LEU A 222 -13.15 36.68 19.81
N ARG A 223 -12.92 35.82 18.81
CA ARG A 223 -12.27 34.52 19.01
C ARG A 223 -10.93 34.69 19.73
N LYS A 224 -10.05 35.55 19.19
CA LYS A 224 -8.70 35.75 19.73
C LYS A 224 -8.74 36.27 21.16
N ALA A 225 -9.59 37.24 21.47
CA ALA A 225 -9.75 37.78 22.83
C ALA A 225 -10.22 36.68 23.81
N ILE A 226 -11.24 35.90 23.43
CA ILE A 226 -11.74 34.79 24.25
C ILE A 226 -10.65 33.74 24.51
N PHE A 227 -9.95 33.28 23.46
CA PHE A 227 -8.89 32.28 23.61
C PHE A 227 -7.69 32.80 24.39
N SER A 228 -7.25 34.01 24.11
CA SER A 228 -6.10 34.64 24.75
C SER A 228 -6.33 34.87 26.24
N SER A 229 -7.50 35.38 26.62
CA SER A 229 -7.80 35.69 28.02
C SER A 229 -8.20 34.45 28.83
N ILE A 230 -9.13 33.64 28.31
CA ILE A 230 -9.72 32.54 29.09
C ILE A 230 -8.82 31.30 29.11
N TYR A 231 -8.14 31.00 27.99
CA TYR A 231 -7.42 29.73 27.83
C TYR A 231 -5.89 29.88 27.87
N ALA A 232 -5.32 30.92 27.27
CA ALA A 232 -3.88 31.19 27.34
C ALA A 232 -3.48 32.01 28.58
N ARG A 233 -4.40 32.84 29.11
CA ARG A 233 -4.19 33.76 30.24
C ARG A 233 -3.08 34.79 29.98
N GLU A 234 -2.99 35.27 28.75
CA GLU A 234 -1.94 36.21 28.31
C GLU A 234 -2.50 37.60 27.94
N ASN A 235 -3.79 37.69 27.57
CA ASN A 235 -4.41 38.92 27.05
C ASN A 235 -3.66 39.57 25.86
N GLU A 236 -2.89 38.76 25.13
CA GLU A 236 -2.21 39.15 23.90
C GLU A 236 -3.09 38.90 22.67
N ILE A 237 -3.14 39.84 21.73
CA ILE A 237 -3.93 39.69 20.50
C ILE A 237 -3.16 40.11 19.25
N GLU A 238 -3.16 39.24 18.25
CA GLU A 238 -2.61 39.54 16.93
C GLU A 238 -3.57 40.42 16.11
N ILE A 239 -3.07 41.58 15.66
CA ILE A 239 -3.73 42.49 14.73
C ILE A 239 -2.94 42.53 13.42
N TRP A 240 -3.62 42.29 12.29
CA TRP A 240 -3.01 42.48 10.98
C TRP A 240 -2.95 43.95 10.62
N GLY A 241 -1.78 44.41 10.16
CA GLY A 241 -1.49 45.82 9.92
C GLY A 241 -1.10 46.58 11.18
N ASN A 242 -1.19 47.90 11.11
CA ASN A 242 -0.89 48.80 12.23
C ASN A 242 -2.11 49.14 13.11
N GLY A 243 -3.25 48.48 12.89
CA GLY A 243 -4.51 48.67 13.64
C GLY A 243 -5.29 49.95 13.30
N LYS A 244 -4.68 50.93 12.63
CA LYS A 244 -5.27 52.24 12.35
C LYS A 244 -6.27 52.23 11.19
N GLN A 245 -6.29 51.17 10.39
CA GLN A 245 -7.27 51.04 9.31
C GLN A 245 -8.69 51.04 9.87
N ARG A 246 -9.60 51.74 9.20
CA ARG A 246 -10.97 52.00 9.68
C ARG A 246 -12.01 51.33 8.80
N ARG A 247 -13.07 50.82 9.41
CA ARG A 247 -14.20 50.17 8.74
C ARG A 247 -15.49 50.49 9.47
N SER A 248 -16.62 50.39 8.76
CA SER A 248 -17.91 50.13 9.38
C SER A 248 -18.29 48.65 9.30
N PHE A 249 -19.08 48.20 10.27
CA PHE A 249 -19.55 46.83 10.39
C PHE A 249 -21.05 46.87 10.68
N LEU A 250 -21.84 46.05 9.97
CA LEU A 250 -23.28 45.98 10.14
C LEU A 250 -23.66 44.67 10.83
N TYR A 251 -24.47 44.76 11.89
CA TYR A 251 -24.95 43.58 12.59
C TYR A 251 -25.98 42.81 11.73
N ILE A 252 -26.00 41.48 11.85
CA ILE A 252 -26.74 40.59 10.93
C ILE A 252 -28.25 40.85 10.92
N GLU A 253 -28.86 41.12 12.08
CA GLU A 253 -30.30 41.41 12.16
C GLU A 253 -30.68 42.67 11.36
N ASP A 254 -29.87 43.72 11.49
CA ASP A 254 -30.05 44.97 10.74
C ASP A 254 -29.90 44.74 9.23
N CYS A 255 -28.94 43.90 8.84
CA CYS A 255 -28.72 43.51 7.45
C CYS A 255 -29.95 42.79 6.86
N VAL A 256 -30.51 41.81 7.59
CA VAL A 256 -31.70 41.07 7.15
C VAL A 256 -32.89 42.00 6.97
N GLU A 257 -33.15 42.90 7.93
CA GLU A 257 -34.24 43.88 7.82
C GLU A 257 -34.10 44.76 6.57
N ALA A 258 -32.89 45.25 6.28
CA ALA A 258 -32.63 46.06 5.09
C ALA A 258 -32.85 45.28 3.78
N ILE A 259 -32.43 44.01 3.73
CA ILE A 259 -32.64 43.13 2.56
C ILE A 259 -34.12 42.93 2.30
N ILE A 260 -34.92 42.66 3.34
CA ILE A 260 -36.36 42.45 3.20
C ILE A 260 -37.05 43.73 2.71
N LYS A 261 -36.73 44.89 3.30
CA LYS A 261 -37.25 46.19 2.84
C LYS A 261 -36.88 46.49 1.39
N LEU A 262 -35.65 46.15 0.97
CA LEU A 262 -35.22 46.32 -0.42
C LEU A 262 -36.00 45.41 -1.39
N MET A 263 -36.31 44.18 -0.96
CA MET A 263 -37.15 43.27 -1.75
C MET A 263 -38.59 43.72 -1.86
N GLU A 264 -39.12 44.38 -0.83
CA GLU A 264 -40.46 44.97 -0.83
C GLU A 264 -40.55 46.27 -1.64
N CYS A 265 -39.42 46.94 -1.88
CA CYS A 265 -39.35 48.15 -2.70
C CYS A 265 -39.74 47.88 -4.15
N ASP A 266 -40.53 48.77 -4.76
CA ASP A 266 -40.93 48.64 -6.18
C ASP A 266 -39.83 49.12 -7.14
N LEU A 267 -38.86 49.91 -6.67
CA LEU A 267 -37.79 50.47 -7.50
C LEU A 267 -36.68 49.45 -7.75
N GLU A 268 -36.22 49.36 -9.00
CA GLU A 268 -34.94 48.71 -9.32
C GLU A 268 -33.80 49.63 -8.90
N ILE A 269 -33.14 49.29 -7.81
CA ILE A 269 -32.16 50.16 -7.18
C ILE A 269 -31.00 49.37 -6.59
N THR A 270 -29.81 49.96 -6.69
CA THR A 270 -28.61 49.51 -5.98
C THR A 270 -28.44 50.37 -4.75
N LEU A 271 -28.37 49.75 -3.56
CA LEU A 271 -28.23 50.45 -2.29
C LEU A 271 -27.06 49.91 -1.47
N ASN A 272 -26.41 50.81 -0.73
CA ASN A 272 -25.55 50.43 0.38
C ASN A 272 -26.39 49.87 1.52
N ILE A 273 -25.97 48.71 2.04
CA ILE A 273 -26.47 48.13 3.28
C ILE A 273 -25.28 48.02 4.24
N GLY A 274 -25.17 49.02 5.12
CA GLY A 274 -24.03 49.22 5.98
C GLY A 274 -24.30 50.13 7.18
N SER A 275 -23.39 50.10 8.15
CA SER A 275 -23.36 51.09 9.23
C SER A 275 -22.59 52.34 8.79
N GLU A 276 -23.00 53.50 9.30
CA GLU A 276 -22.22 54.75 9.22
C GLU A 276 -21.24 54.91 10.40
N GLU A 277 -21.28 53.98 11.38
CA GLU A 277 -20.37 53.95 12.52
C GLU A 277 -19.00 53.40 12.08
N SER A 278 -18.01 54.29 12.00
CA SER A 278 -16.63 53.97 11.63
C SER A 278 -15.77 53.73 12.87
N ILE A 279 -15.03 52.62 12.89
CA ILE A 279 -14.15 52.20 13.99
C ILE A 279 -12.80 51.72 13.43
N SER A 280 -11.70 51.95 14.17
CA SER A 280 -10.40 51.37 13.83
C SER A 280 -10.35 49.90 14.25
N ILE A 281 -9.49 49.09 13.61
CA ILE A 281 -9.31 47.68 14.01
C ILE A 281 -8.70 47.58 15.42
N GLU A 282 -7.85 48.53 15.79
CA GLU A 282 -7.35 48.70 17.16
C GLU A 282 -8.50 48.89 18.17
N GLU A 283 -9.39 49.86 17.93
CA GLU A 283 -10.51 50.13 18.84
C GLU A 283 -11.50 48.96 18.87
N LEU A 284 -11.72 48.28 17.73
CA LEU A 284 -12.53 47.06 17.66
C LEU A 284 -11.93 45.91 18.49
N ALA A 285 -10.60 45.81 18.57
CA ALA A 285 -9.93 44.81 19.41
C ALA A 285 -10.17 45.09 20.90
N TYR A 286 -10.14 46.36 21.32
CA TYR A 286 -10.53 46.74 22.69
C TYR A 286 -11.99 46.40 22.98
N VAL A 287 -12.91 46.70 22.05
CA VAL A 287 -14.32 46.31 22.18
C VAL A 287 -14.47 44.79 22.34
N ALA A 288 -13.65 43.98 21.64
CA ALA A 288 -13.68 42.53 21.79
C ALA A 288 -13.33 42.06 23.23
N PHE A 289 -12.30 42.66 23.85
CA PHE A 289 -11.92 42.37 25.23
C PHE A 289 -12.94 42.87 26.26
N GLU A 290 -13.58 44.01 26.00
CA GLU A 290 -14.67 44.52 26.84
C GLU A 290 -15.86 43.54 26.90
N THR A 291 -16.14 42.78 25.83
CA THR A 291 -17.20 41.75 25.85
C THR A 291 -16.94 40.59 26.81
N ILE A 292 -15.73 40.48 27.34
CA ILE A 292 -15.30 39.45 28.29
C ILE A 292 -14.76 40.05 29.59
N ASP A 293 -15.13 41.30 29.90
CA ASP A 293 -14.80 42.02 31.13
C ASP A 293 -13.29 42.21 31.38
N VAL A 294 -12.49 42.30 30.32
CA VAL A 294 -11.04 42.57 30.40
C VAL A 294 -10.77 44.05 30.17
N SER A 295 -10.05 44.68 31.11
CA SER A 295 -9.69 46.10 31.03
C SER A 295 -8.69 46.37 29.90
N ARG A 296 -8.86 47.49 29.19
CA ARG A 296 -7.97 47.94 28.10
C ARG A 296 -6.50 48.00 28.51
N ASP A 297 -6.21 48.43 29.74
CA ASP A 297 -4.84 48.57 30.27
C ASP A 297 -4.11 47.23 30.41
N SER A 298 -4.85 46.12 30.38
CA SER A 298 -4.30 44.76 30.51
C SER A 298 -4.15 44.02 29.17
N VAL A 299 -4.47 44.68 28.06
CA VAL A 299 -4.42 44.09 26.71
C VAL A 299 -3.12 44.45 26.01
N ASN A 300 -2.42 43.44 25.50
CA ASN A 300 -1.22 43.62 24.66
C ASN A 300 -1.56 43.44 23.17
N LEU A 301 -1.42 44.49 22.37
CA LEU A 301 -1.68 44.46 20.93
C LEU A 301 -0.40 44.13 20.15
N CYS A 302 -0.42 43.02 19.41
CA CYS A 302 0.70 42.57 18.58
C CYS A 302 0.40 42.80 17.10
N PHE A 303 1.07 43.78 16.50
CA PHE A 303 0.86 44.19 15.11
C PHE A 303 1.73 43.38 14.14
N ASP A 304 1.11 42.76 13.13
CA ASP A 304 1.78 42.07 12.03
C ASP A 304 1.54 42.82 10.72
N THR A 305 2.54 43.59 10.29
CA THR A 305 2.47 44.45 9.10
C THR A 305 2.69 43.71 7.78
N GLU A 306 3.11 42.43 7.81
CA GLU A 306 3.32 41.62 6.60
C GLU A 306 2.03 41.00 6.07
N LYS A 307 0.95 41.01 6.88
CA LYS A 307 -0.34 40.39 6.56
C LYS A 307 -1.24 41.30 5.72
N PRO A 308 -2.17 40.72 4.92
CA PRO A 308 -3.06 41.50 4.08
C PRO A 308 -4.08 42.30 4.91
N VAL A 309 -4.07 43.63 4.78
CA VAL A 309 -4.97 44.56 5.52
C VAL A 309 -6.14 45.10 4.68
N GLY A 310 -6.10 44.91 3.36
CA GLY A 310 -7.05 45.51 2.43
C GLY A 310 -6.86 47.03 2.31
N VAL A 311 -7.95 47.77 2.16
CA VAL A 311 -7.93 49.24 2.05
C VAL A 311 -7.67 49.96 3.39
N ASN A 312 -7.35 51.25 3.40
CA ASN A 312 -7.11 51.96 4.66
C ASN A 312 -8.42 52.40 5.34
N ASN A 313 -9.38 52.94 4.59
CA ASN A 313 -10.63 53.41 5.16
C ASN A 313 -11.84 53.07 4.27
N ARG A 314 -12.94 52.64 4.89
CA ARG A 314 -14.25 52.49 4.23
C ARG A 314 -15.40 52.61 5.22
N ASN A 315 -16.31 53.54 4.97
CA ASN A 315 -17.57 53.72 5.68
C ASN A 315 -18.76 53.77 4.69
N SER A 316 -19.98 53.48 5.16
CA SER A 316 -21.20 53.54 4.35
C SER A 316 -21.74 54.98 4.32
N ASP A 317 -22.21 55.46 3.16
CA ASP A 317 -23.13 56.60 3.08
C ASP A 317 -24.56 56.04 2.99
N ASN A 318 -25.38 56.32 3.98
CA ASN A 318 -26.74 55.77 4.06
C ASN A 318 -27.83 56.73 3.53
N SER A 319 -27.46 57.80 2.83
CA SER A 319 -28.41 58.80 2.35
C SER A 319 -29.47 58.21 1.40
N LEU A 320 -29.08 57.30 0.49
CA LEU A 320 -30.03 56.69 -0.46
C LEU A 320 -30.95 55.67 0.22
N ILE A 321 -30.42 54.79 1.05
CA ILE A 321 -31.24 53.79 1.74
C ILE A 321 -32.24 54.44 2.72
N GLN A 322 -31.84 55.52 3.39
CA GLN A 322 -32.75 56.31 4.22
C GLN A 322 -33.84 56.97 3.37
N ARG A 323 -33.49 57.50 2.20
CA ARG A 323 -34.45 58.16 1.29
C ARG A 323 -35.48 57.19 0.72
N TYR A 324 -35.07 56.00 0.29
CA TYR A 324 -35.93 55.08 -0.44
C TYR A 324 -36.60 54.02 0.44
N LEU A 325 -35.96 53.59 1.54
CA LEU A 325 -36.47 52.53 2.42
C LEU A 325 -36.83 53.02 3.83
N ASN A 326 -36.56 54.29 4.15
CA ASN A 326 -36.71 54.85 5.50
C ASN A 326 -36.10 53.91 6.56
N TRP A 327 -34.84 53.53 6.33
CA TRP A 327 -34.14 52.53 7.14
C TRP A 327 -32.76 53.04 7.55
N SER A 328 -32.43 52.78 8.82
CA SER A 328 -31.13 52.98 9.42
C SER A 328 -30.80 51.79 10.34
N PRO A 329 -29.52 51.46 10.55
CA PRO A 329 -29.11 50.42 11.52
C PRO A 329 -29.67 50.72 12.92
N LYS A 330 -30.06 49.68 13.66
CA LYS A 330 -30.58 49.79 15.03
C LYS A 330 -29.53 49.47 16.08
N HIS A 331 -28.53 48.66 15.72
CA HIS A 331 -27.51 48.20 16.64
C HIS A 331 -26.21 48.97 16.47
N SER A 332 -25.63 49.41 17.58
CA SER A 332 -24.24 49.89 17.61
C SER A 332 -23.25 48.73 17.46
N ILE A 333 -22.01 49.03 17.06
CA ILE A 333 -20.93 48.04 16.98
C ILE A 333 -20.73 47.30 18.31
N ARG A 334 -20.85 48.02 19.43
CA ARG A 334 -20.68 47.48 20.79
C ARG A 334 -21.76 46.45 21.12
N GLU A 335 -23.04 46.78 20.87
CA GLU A 335 -24.16 45.87 21.12
C GLU A 335 -24.05 44.61 20.25
N GLY A 336 -23.77 44.77 18.95
CA GLY A 336 -23.62 43.62 18.06
C GLY A 336 -22.40 42.75 18.41
N MET A 337 -21.29 43.34 18.89
CA MET A 337 -20.12 42.59 19.36
C MET A 337 -20.43 41.76 20.62
N ILE A 338 -21.22 42.29 21.56
CA ILE A 338 -21.65 41.55 22.76
C ILE A 338 -22.48 40.32 22.37
N LYS A 339 -23.49 40.50 21.50
CA LYS A 339 -24.33 39.40 21.00
C LYS A 339 -23.50 38.33 20.28
N THR A 340 -22.61 38.76 19.38
CA THR A 340 -21.71 37.87 18.64
C THR A 340 -20.73 37.14 19.56
N SER A 341 -20.18 37.81 20.59
CA SER A 341 -19.27 37.22 21.58
C SER A 341 -19.96 36.10 22.35
N SER A 342 -21.19 36.35 22.82
CA SER A 342 -22.01 35.36 23.52
C SER A 342 -22.20 34.09 22.68
N TRP A 343 -22.53 34.25 21.40
CA TRP A 343 -22.67 33.12 20.48
C TRP A 343 -21.35 32.38 20.24
N ILE A 344 -20.24 33.08 19.97
CA ILE A 344 -18.92 32.45 19.79
C ILE A 344 -18.52 31.64 21.03
N ARG A 345 -18.80 32.14 22.25
CA ARG A 345 -18.53 31.38 23.49
C ARG A 345 -19.31 30.07 23.54
N GLN A 346 -20.57 30.06 23.10
CA GLN A 346 -21.36 28.83 23.02
C GLN A 346 -20.78 27.85 21.99
N GLU A 347 -20.34 28.34 20.83
CA GLU A 347 -19.68 27.50 19.81
C GLU A 347 -18.34 26.91 20.31
N ILE A 348 -17.57 27.68 21.07
CA ILE A 348 -16.33 27.20 21.70
C ILE A 348 -16.63 26.09 22.71
N VAL A 349 -17.68 26.24 23.53
CA VAL A 349 -18.11 25.18 24.48
C VAL A 349 -18.51 23.91 23.74
N LYS A 350 -19.30 24.02 22.66
CA LYS A 350 -19.67 22.87 21.81
C LYS A 350 -18.42 22.17 21.25
N LYS A 351 -17.43 22.93 20.77
CA LYS A 351 -16.16 22.38 20.29
C LYS A 351 -15.36 21.71 21.40
N LYS A 352 -15.29 22.31 22.59
CA LYS A 352 -14.60 21.70 23.73
C LYS A 352 -15.20 20.34 24.10
N LEU A 353 -16.52 20.24 24.19
CA LEU A 353 -17.22 18.98 24.49
C LEU A 353 -16.96 17.90 23.43
N GLN A 354 -16.75 18.28 22.17
CA GLN A 354 -16.37 17.36 21.10
C GLN A 354 -14.95 16.78 21.28
N TYR A 355 -14.04 17.48 21.96
CA TYR A 355 -12.60 17.17 22.02
C TYR A 355 -12.06 16.98 23.45
N GLU A 356 -12.90 16.83 24.47
CA GLU A 356 -12.51 17.00 25.89
C GLU A 356 -11.38 16.04 26.37
N ASN A 357 -11.15 14.93 25.67
CA ASN A 357 -10.06 13.97 25.95
C ASN A 357 -9.07 13.81 24.79
N ASP A 358 -9.07 14.74 23.82
CA ASP A 358 -8.29 14.64 22.59
C ASP A 358 -7.09 15.61 22.62
N PRO A 359 -5.84 15.15 22.32
CA PRO A 359 -4.68 16.02 22.17
C PRO A 359 -4.91 17.21 21.21
N ARG A 360 -5.80 17.06 20.23
CA ARG A 360 -6.17 18.10 19.25
C ARG A 360 -6.77 19.35 19.89
N TRP A 361 -7.33 19.28 21.10
CA TRP A 361 -7.86 20.47 21.79
C TRP A 361 -6.75 21.51 22.06
N HIS A 362 -5.56 21.07 22.46
CA HIS A 362 -4.43 21.96 22.70
C HIS A 362 -3.93 22.62 21.41
N GLU A 363 -3.93 21.87 20.30
CA GLU A 363 -3.60 22.41 18.98
C GLU A 363 -4.65 23.41 18.50
N PHE A 364 -5.93 23.12 18.74
CA PHE A 364 -7.03 24.02 18.41
C PHE A 364 -6.91 25.37 19.15
N ILE A 365 -6.61 25.35 20.46
CA ILE A 365 -6.34 26.57 21.24
C ILE A 365 -5.21 27.38 20.59
N LYS A 366 -4.07 26.75 20.32
CA LYS A 366 -2.91 27.43 19.72
C LYS A 366 -3.24 28.06 18.37
N SER A 367 -3.97 27.33 17.52
CA SER A 367 -4.39 27.83 16.21
C SER A 367 -5.39 28.98 16.29
N SER A 368 -6.25 29.00 17.32
CA SER A 368 -7.31 30.00 17.49
C SER A 368 -6.81 31.37 17.96
N LEU A 369 -5.59 31.44 18.51
CA LEU A 369 -4.92 32.69 18.91
C LEU A 369 -4.46 33.54 17.72
N LYS A 370 -4.37 32.95 16.51
CA LYS A 370 -3.88 33.63 15.31
C LYS A 370 -4.93 33.61 14.21
N SER A 371 -4.80 34.54 13.26
CA SER A 371 -5.58 34.51 12.01
C SER A 371 -4.80 33.72 10.96
N GLN A 372 -5.53 33.03 10.07
CA GLN A 372 -4.95 32.17 9.05
C GLN A 372 -5.11 32.80 7.66
N VAL A 373 -4.11 32.61 6.81
CA VAL A 373 -4.19 32.95 5.38
C VAL A 373 -4.46 31.65 4.64
N ASN A 374 -5.64 31.53 4.04
CA ASN A 374 -6.05 30.36 3.28
C ASN A 374 -5.73 30.60 1.81
N VAL A 375 -4.89 29.76 1.22
CA VAL A 375 -4.67 29.79 -0.22
C VAL A 375 -5.67 28.82 -0.85
N LEU A 376 -6.61 29.35 -1.63
CA LEU A 376 -7.50 28.55 -2.46
C LEU A 376 -6.67 27.90 -3.56
N THR A 377 -6.51 26.59 -3.48
CA THR A 377 -5.83 25.79 -4.48
C THR A 377 -6.70 25.64 -5.73
N PHE A 378 -6.09 25.89 -6.89
CA PHE A 378 -6.72 25.71 -8.18
C PHE A 378 -6.86 24.20 -8.44
N HIS A 379 -8.04 23.63 -8.24
CA HIS A 379 -8.31 22.26 -8.67
C HIS A 379 -8.47 22.25 -10.20
N ASN A 380 -7.36 22.12 -10.94
CA ASN A 380 -7.40 21.99 -12.39
C ASN A 380 -7.91 20.62 -12.85
N GLU A 381 -7.80 19.58 -12.01
CA GLU A 381 -8.11 18.20 -12.37
C GLU A 381 -8.91 17.53 -11.23
N ILE A 382 -10.07 16.98 -11.59
CA ILE A 382 -10.83 16.07 -10.73
C ILE A 382 -10.31 14.66 -11.02
N ILE A 383 -9.70 14.03 -10.03
CA ILE A 383 -9.22 12.66 -10.15
C ILE A 383 -10.35 11.70 -9.79
N THR A 384 -10.64 10.78 -10.70
CA THR A 384 -11.78 9.87 -10.63
C THR A 384 -11.33 8.47 -10.28
N PHE A 385 -11.75 7.97 -9.12
CA PHE A 385 -11.57 6.59 -8.71
C PHE A 385 -12.82 5.77 -9.11
N GLY A 386 -12.63 4.80 -10.00
CA GLY A 386 -13.64 3.79 -10.34
C GLY A 386 -13.54 2.62 -9.37
N VAL A 387 -14.52 2.50 -8.48
CA VAL A 387 -14.64 1.37 -7.54
C VAL A 387 -15.34 0.22 -8.25
N LEU A 388 -14.62 -0.88 -8.49
CA LEU A 388 -15.09 -2.05 -9.21
C LEU A 388 -15.53 -3.12 -8.21
N LEU A 389 -16.84 -3.37 -8.14
CA LEU A 389 -17.48 -4.17 -7.10
C LEU A 389 -18.29 -5.34 -7.69
N PRO A 390 -17.67 -6.51 -7.90
CA PRO A 390 -18.39 -7.74 -8.18
C PRO A 390 -19.08 -8.21 -6.90
N ILE A 391 -20.40 -8.33 -6.94
CA ILE A 391 -21.23 -8.74 -5.80
C ILE A 391 -21.91 -10.07 -6.08
N THR A 392 -22.05 -10.89 -5.04
CA THR A 392 -22.75 -12.18 -5.13
C THR A 392 -23.22 -12.63 -3.76
N SER A 393 -24.49 -13.06 -3.69
CA SER A 393 -25.09 -13.67 -2.50
C SER A 393 -24.79 -15.18 -2.40
N ARG A 394 -24.20 -15.78 -3.45
CA ARG A 394 -23.96 -17.23 -3.54
C ARG A 394 -22.78 -17.67 -2.68
N GLY A 395 -22.90 -18.85 -2.07
CA GLY A 395 -21.85 -19.46 -1.24
C GLY A 395 -21.79 -18.95 0.20
N LEU A 396 -22.65 -18.00 0.58
CA LEU A 396 -22.85 -17.60 1.98
C LEU A 396 -23.83 -18.56 2.66
N ILE A 397 -23.68 -18.72 3.99
CA ILE A 397 -24.60 -19.53 4.80
C ILE A 397 -26.00 -18.90 4.80
N ASN A 398 -26.08 -17.58 4.93
CA ASN A 398 -27.30 -16.80 4.74
C ASN A 398 -27.07 -15.76 3.62
N PRO A 399 -27.79 -15.84 2.49
CA PRO A 399 -27.65 -14.88 1.39
C PRO A 399 -27.84 -13.41 1.80
N GLU A 400 -28.67 -13.14 2.81
CA GLU A 400 -28.90 -11.77 3.32
C GLU A 400 -27.69 -11.15 4.03
N ASP A 401 -26.70 -11.95 4.48
CA ASP A 401 -25.46 -11.44 5.08
C ASP A 401 -24.68 -10.57 4.07
N CYS A 402 -24.86 -10.81 2.77
CA CYS A 402 -24.29 -10.00 1.69
C CYS A 402 -24.78 -8.54 1.76
N LEU A 403 -26.05 -8.32 2.12
CA LEU A 403 -26.64 -6.98 2.21
C LEU A 403 -26.01 -6.18 3.37
N GLU A 404 -25.78 -6.84 4.50
CA GLU A 404 -25.14 -6.21 5.66
C GLU A 404 -23.64 -5.92 5.40
N ASN A 405 -22.94 -6.80 4.68
CA ASN A 405 -21.57 -6.55 4.23
C ASN A 405 -21.51 -5.33 3.32
N LEU A 406 -22.42 -5.24 2.33
CA LEU A 406 -22.49 -4.12 1.41
C LEU A 406 -22.79 -2.80 2.14
N ARG A 407 -23.70 -2.83 3.12
CA ARG A 407 -24.00 -1.67 3.98
C ARG A 407 -22.77 -1.19 4.76
N LYS A 408 -22.01 -2.13 5.35
CA LYS A 408 -20.75 -1.81 6.05
C LYS A 408 -19.70 -1.24 5.10
N PHE A 409 -19.55 -1.83 3.90
CA PHE A 409 -18.66 -1.33 2.86
C PHE A 409 -19.03 0.11 2.47
N ALA A 410 -20.28 0.37 2.07
CA ALA A 410 -20.77 1.69 1.67
C ALA A 410 -20.57 2.75 2.76
N LYS A 411 -20.90 2.41 4.01
CA LYS A 411 -20.66 3.28 5.17
C LYS A 411 -19.18 3.59 5.38
N SER A 412 -18.31 2.58 5.26
CA SER A 412 -16.86 2.76 5.42
C SER A 412 -16.26 3.58 4.27
N LEU A 413 -16.73 3.36 3.04
CA LEU A 413 -16.34 4.10 1.85
C LEU A 413 -16.69 5.57 2.02
N LEU A 414 -17.95 5.89 2.34
CA LEU A 414 -18.41 7.27 2.55
C LEU A 414 -17.59 7.97 3.64
N LYS A 415 -17.43 7.33 4.80
CA LYS A 415 -16.69 7.90 5.93
C LYS A 415 -15.25 8.24 5.54
N THR A 416 -14.55 7.27 4.94
CA THR A 416 -13.11 7.39 4.69
C THR A 416 -12.79 8.25 3.46
N SER A 417 -13.71 8.36 2.50
CA SER A 417 -13.57 9.24 1.33
C SER A 417 -14.09 10.66 1.56
N ARG A 418 -14.82 10.94 2.64
CA ARG A 418 -15.45 12.26 2.88
C ARG A 418 -14.43 13.39 2.80
N LEU A 419 -13.28 13.26 3.46
CA LEU A 419 -12.23 14.29 3.43
C LEU A 419 -11.69 14.51 2.02
N ASP A 420 -11.39 13.45 1.28
CA ASP A 420 -10.85 13.56 -0.09
C ASP A 420 -11.84 14.22 -1.08
N VAL A 421 -13.16 14.03 -0.88
CA VAL A 421 -14.20 14.57 -1.76
C VAL A 421 -14.61 16.00 -1.38
N THR A 422 -14.64 16.31 -0.08
CA THR A 422 -15.24 17.56 0.45
C THR A 422 -14.23 18.59 0.93
N ASP A 423 -12.99 18.19 1.27
CA ASP A 423 -12.00 19.11 1.82
C ASP A 423 -11.44 20.03 0.72
N GLN A 424 -11.76 21.31 0.83
CA GLN A 424 -11.31 22.37 -0.07
C GLN A 424 -9.82 22.70 0.08
N ASN A 425 -9.12 22.14 1.08
CA ASN A 425 -7.72 22.42 1.34
C ASN A 425 -6.74 21.52 0.55
N TYR A 426 -7.21 20.45 -0.09
CA TYR A 426 -6.34 19.63 -0.94
C TYR A 426 -5.97 20.39 -2.22
N GLU A 427 -4.80 20.11 -2.80
CA GLU A 427 -4.46 20.62 -4.13
C GLU A 427 -5.31 19.97 -5.23
N THR A 428 -5.78 18.74 -4.99
CA THR A 428 -6.45 17.87 -5.94
C THR A 428 -7.82 17.46 -5.40
N LYS A 429 -8.87 17.57 -6.23
CA LYS A 429 -10.20 17.11 -5.85
C LYS A 429 -10.40 15.68 -6.33
N TYR A 430 -10.95 14.83 -5.47
CA TYR A 430 -11.22 13.44 -5.79
C TYR A 430 -12.72 13.20 -5.95
N GLN A 431 -13.10 12.25 -6.82
CA GLN A 431 -14.47 11.76 -6.93
C GLN A 431 -14.48 10.25 -7.10
N ILE A 432 -15.60 9.64 -6.71
CA ILE A 432 -15.82 8.19 -6.82
C ILE A 432 -16.92 7.91 -7.83
N LYS A 433 -16.70 6.91 -8.68
CA LYS A 433 -17.73 6.25 -9.49
C LYS A 433 -17.78 4.78 -9.09
N ILE A 434 -18.97 4.25 -8.82
CA ILE A 434 -19.14 2.88 -8.35
C ILE A 434 -19.68 2.02 -9.50
N TYR A 435 -19.00 0.92 -9.80
CA TYR A 435 -19.38 -0.03 -10.84
C TYR A 435 -19.70 -1.36 -10.16
N ILE A 436 -20.97 -1.75 -10.18
CA ILE A 436 -21.49 -2.95 -9.53
C ILE A 436 -21.71 -4.02 -10.59
N GLY A 437 -21.05 -5.17 -10.43
CA GLY A 437 -21.22 -6.33 -11.28
C GLY A 437 -21.99 -7.42 -10.55
N ILE A 438 -23.10 -7.86 -11.12
CA ILE A 438 -24.01 -8.87 -10.53
C ILE A 438 -24.01 -10.10 -11.42
N ASP A 439 -23.97 -11.31 -10.85
CA ASP A 439 -24.22 -12.51 -11.64
C ASP A 439 -25.72 -12.60 -11.99
N GLU A 440 -26.07 -12.83 -13.27
CA GLU A 440 -27.45 -12.78 -13.78
C GLU A 440 -28.41 -13.78 -13.07
N ASN A 441 -27.87 -14.92 -12.63
CA ASN A 441 -28.64 -15.94 -11.89
C ASN A 441 -28.69 -15.69 -10.35
N ASP A 442 -28.35 -14.50 -9.85
CA ASP A 442 -28.38 -14.15 -8.42
C ASP A 442 -29.74 -13.59 -7.99
N ASN A 443 -30.60 -14.47 -7.47
CA ASN A 443 -32.00 -14.15 -7.13
C ASN A 443 -32.17 -13.02 -6.09
N LEU A 444 -31.15 -12.68 -5.30
CA LEU A 444 -31.26 -11.63 -4.28
C LEU A 444 -31.15 -10.22 -4.88
N PHE A 445 -30.33 -10.07 -5.92
CA PHE A 445 -30.02 -8.79 -6.56
C PHE A 445 -30.70 -8.63 -7.93
N HIS A 446 -31.44 -9.64 -8.37
CA HIS A 446 -32.28 -9.60 -9.58
C HIS A 446 -33.77 -9.37 -9.22
N PRO A 447 -34.54 -8.62 -10.06
CA PRO A 447 -34.13 -7.96 -11.29
C PRO A 447 -33.36 -6.64 -11.05
N ILE A 448 -32.46 -6.28 -11.97
CA ILE A 448 -31.62 -5.05 -11.90
C ILE A 448 -32.48 -3.79 -11.71
N GLU A 449 -33.67 -3.77 -12.31
CA GLU A 449 -34.66 -2.68 -12.25
C GLU A 449 -35.11 -2.34 -10.82
N ASN A 450 -34.91 -3.26 -9.86
CA ASN A 450 -35.17 -3.05 -8.44
C ASN A 450 -33.99 -3.55 -7.58
N ASN A 451 -32.75 -3.31 -8.04
CA ASN A 451 -31.55 -3.79 -7.38
C ASN A 451 -31.32 -3.12 -6.01
N LEU A 452 -31.39 -3.93 -4.94
CA LEU A 452 -31.12 -3.52 -3.57
C LEU A 452 -29.70 -2.95 -3.36
N ALA A 453 -28.70 -3.44 -4.11
CA ALA A 453 -27.33 -3.00 -3.95
C ALA A 453 -27.12 -1.53 -4.35
N GLU A 454 -27.71 -1.11 -5.46
CA GLU A 454 -27.65 0.27 -5.92
C GLU A 454 -28.38 1.20 -4.94
N ASN A 455 -29.54 0.78 -4.45
CA ASN A 455 -30.33 1.54 -3.47
C ASN A 455 -29.52 1.84 -2.20
N PHE A 456 -28.75 0.87 -1.68
CA PHE A 456 -27.88 1.10 -0.52
C PHE A 456 -26.86 2.21 -0.76
N PHE A 457 -26.16 2.21 -1.90
CA PHE A 457 -25.20 3.28 -2.18
C PHE A 457 -25.90 4.63 -2.36
N ARG A 458 -27.10 4.67 -2.96
CA ARG A 458 -27.90 5.90 -3.08
C ARG A 458 -28.33 6.45 -1.71
N GLU A 459 -28.72 5.59 -0.77
CA GLU A 459 -29.04 5.97 0.62
C GLU A 459 -27.85 6.64 1.33
N TYR A 460 -26.62 6.23 0.99
CA TYR A 460 -25.38 6.84 1.51
C TYR A 460 -24.90 8.04 0.68
N GLY A 461 -25.71 8.57 -0.24
CA GLY A 461 -25.42 9.79 -1.00
C GLY A 461 -24.54 9.60 -2.24
N PHE A 462 -24.25 8.36 -2.65
CA PHE A 462 -23.53 8.12 -3.91
C PHE A 462 -24.49 8.26 -5.10
N THR A 463 -24.13 9.11 -6.06
CA THR A 463 -24.96 9.41 -7.24
C THR A 463 -24.47 8.76 -8.52
N ASN A 464 -23.15 8.54 -8.66
CA ASN A 464 -22.51 7.95 -9.83
C ASN A 464 -22.34 6.44 -9.66
N ILE A 465 -23.43 5.69 -9.85
CA ILE A 465 -23.45 4.23 -9.71
C ILE A 465 -23.85 3.62 -11.06
N HIS A 466 -23.11 2.61 -11.49
CA HIS A 466 -23.37 1.84 -12.70
C HIS A 466 -23.51 0.37 -12.35
N THR A 467 -24.69 -0.20 -12.54
CA THR A 467 -24.96 -1.61 -12.29
C THR A 467 -25.04 -2.38 -13.59
N LYS A 468 -24.40 -3.55 -13.69
CA LYS A 468 -24.51 -4.45 -14.84
C LYS A 468 -24.58 -5.91 -14.38
N ALA A 469 -25.49 -6.68 -14.97
CA ALA A 469 -25.53 -8.13 -14.78
C ALA A 469 -24.67 -8.86 -15.83
N PHE A 470 -24.15 -10.02 -15.44
CA PHE A 470 -23.30 -10.87 -16.28
C PHE A 470 -23.72 -12.34 -16.19
N ASP A 471 -23.82 -13.01 -17.32
CA ASP A 471 -23.96 -14.47 -17.42
C ASP A 471 -22.57 -15.14 -17.53
N PHE A 472 -21.82 -15.09 -16.43
CA PHE A 472 -20.57 -15.84 -16.32
C PHE A 472 -20.73 -17.07 -15.44
N PRO A 473 -19.87 -18.11 -15.61
CA PRO A 473 -19.83 -19.22 -14.67
C PRO A 473 -19.63 -18.72 -13.22
N PRO A 474 -20.31 -19.30 -12.21
CA PRO A 474 -20.19 -18.86 -10.83
C PRO A 474 -18.73 -18.75 -10.35
N GLY A 475 -18.38 -17.64 -9.70
CA GLY A 475 -17.04 -17.38 -9.17
C GLY A 475 -16.04 -16.77 -10.17
N SER A 476 -16.52 -16.28 -11.32
CA SER A 476 -15.70 -15.60 -12.35
C SER A 476 -15.40 -14.13 -12.01
N ILE A 477 -14.93 -13.84 -10.80
CA ILE A 477 -14.71 -12.49 -10.28
C ILE A 477 -13.78 -11.67 -11.18
N CYS A 478 -12.67 -12.24 -11.65
CA CYS A 478 -11.74 -11.53 -12.53
C CYS A 478 -12.38 -11.17 -13.88
N ALA A 479 -13.33 -11.96 -14.38
CA ALA A 479 -14.06 -11.65 -15.61
C ALA A 479 -15.00 -10.45 -15.40
N ILE A 480 -15.72 -10.43 -14.27
CA ILE A 480 -16.58 -9.30 -13.89
C ILE A 480 -15.74 -8.03 -13.71
N TRP A 481 -14.64 -8.08 -12.95
CA TRP A 481 -13.75 -6.93 -12.78
C TRP A 481 -13.23 -6.39 -14.11
N ARG A 482 -12.88 -7.25 -15.07
CA ARG A 482 -12.43 -6.82 -16.40
C ARG A 482 -13.53 -6.04 -17.14
N GLU A 483 -14.76 -6.53 -17.15
CA GLU A 483 -15.87 -5.85 -17.81
C GLU A 483 -16.25 -4.53 -17.13
N LEU A 484 -16.24 -4.50 -15.79
CA LEU A 484 -16.44 -3.26 -15.03
C LEU A 484 -15.30 -2.26 -15.29
N ALA A 485 -14.06 -2.74 -15.39
CA ALA A 485 -12.90 -1.90 -15.72
C ALA A 485 -13.02 -1.30 -17.12
N HIS A 486 -13.53 -2.02 -18.11
CA HIS A 486 -13.80 -1.47 -19.44
C HIS A 486 -14.78 -0.30 -19.39
N GLN A 487 -15.88 -0.48 -18.65
CA GLN A 487 -16.86 0.60 -18.48
C GLN A 487 -16.22 1.81 -17.78
N ALA A 488 -15.54 1.59 -16.66
CA ALA A 488 -14.82 2.65 -15.94
C ALA A 488 -13.76 3.36 -16.81
N TYR A 489 -13.11 2.62 -17.72
CA TYR A 489 -12.13 3.17 -18.65
C TYR A 489 -12.76 4.09 -19.69
N HIS A 490 -13.93 3.70 -20.23
CA HIS A 490 -14.73 4.54 -21.12
C HIS A 490 -15.25 5.78 -20.42
N ASP A 491 -15.63 5.65 -19.15
CA ASP A 491 -16.13 6.73 -18.30
C ASP A 491 -15.03 7.66 -17.74
N LYS A 492 -13.80 7.50 -18.28
CA LYS A 492 -12.61 8.31 -17.99
C LYS A 492 -12.18 8.28 -16.52
N CYS A 493 -12.31 7.13 -15.85
CA CYS A 493 -11.66 6.94 -14.56
C CYS A 493 -10.13 6.97 -14.69
N ASP A 494 -9.47 7.59 -13.71
CA ASP A 494 -8.01 7.71 -13.61
C ASP A 494 -7.41 6.51 -12.85
N TYR A 495 -8.14 6.02 -11.85
CA TYR A 495 -7.77 4.88 -11.03
C TYR A 495 -8.92 3.87 -10.96
N PHE A 496 -8.55 2.59 -10.87
CA PHE A 496 -9.42 1.43 -10.84
C PHE A 496 -9.15 0.68 -9.54
N VAL A 497 -10.12 0.67 -8.65
CA VAL A 497 -10.00 0.04 -7.33
C VAL A 497 -10.75 -1.27 -7.36
N LEU A 498 -10.01 -2.37 -7.23
CA LEU A 498 -10.59 -3.70 -7.17
C LEU A 498 -10.99 -3.97 -5.72
N PHE A 499 -12.28 -4.06 -5.43
CA PHE A 499 -12.79 -4.40 -4.11
C PHE A 499 -13.70 -5.63 -4.13
N GLY A 500 -13.80 -6.30 -2.99
CA GLY A 500 -14.90 -7.20 -2.65
C GLY A 500 -15.98 -6.46 -1.87
N ASP A 501 -17.19 -7.02 -1.86
CA ASP A 501 -18.37 -6.49 -1.15
C ASP A 501 -18.28 -6.61 0.38
N ASP A 502 -17.28 -7.32 0.89
CA ASP A 502 -17.01 -7.58 2.31
C ASP A 502 -15.77 -6.84 2.83
N VAL A 503 -15.28 -5.86 2.09
CA VAL A 503 -14.16 -5.03 2.51
C VAL A 503 -14.66 -3.91 3.44
N ILE A 504 -13.88 -3.57 4.46
CA ILE A 504 -14.04 -2.33 5.24
C ILE A 504 -12.77 -1.51 5.12
N ILE A 505 -12.92 -0.25 4.73
CA ILE A 505 -11.83 0.72 4.68
C ILE A 505 -11.71 1.40 6.04
N GLU A 506 -10.51 1.38 6.64
CA GLU A 506 -10.30 1.95 7.99
C GLU A 506 -9.66 3.34 7.97
N THR A 507 -9.03 3.72 6.86
CA THR A 507 -8.16 4.90 6.79
C THR A 507 -8.82 6.03 6.03
N ASP A 508 -9.04 7.16 6.69
CA ASP A 508 -9.53 8.39 6.05
C ASP A 508 -8.49 8.98 5.09
N GLY A 509 -8.96 9.62 4.02
CA GLY A 509 -8.08 10.31 3.07
C GLY A 509 -7.27 9.38 2.16
N TRP A 510 -7.75 8.15 1.94
CA TRP A 510 -6.99 7.12 1.23
C TRP A 510 -6.75 7.48 -0.24
N MET A 511 -7.70 8.13 -0.94
CA MET A 511 -7.54 8.46 -2.37
C MET A 511 -6.36 9.39 -2.58
N ASN A 512 -6.22 10.40 -1.72
CA ASN A 512 -5.08 11.31 -1.75
C ASN A 512 -3.75 10.59 -1.50
N LYS A 513 -3.72 9.66 -0.54
CA LYS A 513 -2.51 8.85 -0.26
C LYS A 513 -2.11 8.00 -1.46
N PHE A 514 -3.07 7.34 -2.13
CA PHE A 514 -2.81 6.57 -3.35
C PHE A 514 -2.30 7.44 -4.50
N HIS A 515 -2.96 8.58 -4.76
CA HIS A 515 -2.53 9.49 -5.82
C HIS A 515 -1.11 10.04 -5.55
N LYS A 516 -0.82 10.43 -4.30
CA LYS A 516 0.51 10.86 -3.88
C LYS A 516 1.55 9.76 -4.09
N ALA A 517 1.25 8.52 -3.71
CA ALA A 517 2.16 7.39 -3.92
C ALA A 517 2.46 7.15 -5.41
N TYR A 518 1.46 7.29 -6.29
CA TYR A 518 1.68 7.24 -7.74
C TYR A 518 2.55 8.39 -8.26
N ARG A 519 2.40 9.61 -7.72
CA ARG A 519 3.29 10.75 -8.05
C ARG A 519 4.73 10.49 -7.59
N GLU A 520 4.91 9.93 -6.40
CA GLU A 520 6.23 9.56 -5.88
C GLU A 520 6.91 8.48 -6.74
N ILE A 521 6.18 7.42 -7.13
CA ILE A 521 6.67 6.40 -8.07
C ILE A 521 7.05 7.04 -9.40
N SER A 522 6.20 7.91 -9.95
CA SER A 522 6.43 8.61 -11.21
C SER A 522 7.76 9.39 -11.18
N ILE A 523 8.00 10.15 -10.12
CA ILE A 523 9.22 10.94 -9.95
C ILE A 523 10.45 10.04 -9.76
N GLN A 524 10.37 9.07 -8.84
CA GLN A 524 11.50 8.22 -8.47
C GLN A 524 11.93 7.27 -9.60
N LYS A 525 10.96 6.69 -10.30
CA LYS A 525 11.18 5.68 -11.34
C LYS A 525 11.16 6.26 -12.76
N LYS A 526 10.87 7.56 -12.90
CA LYS A 526 10.77 8.27 -14.19
C LYS A 526 9.75 7.63 -15.14
N VAL A 527 8.62 7.19 -14.56
CA VAL A 527 7.48 6.60 -15.28
C VAL A 527 6.31 7.59 -15.25
N PRO A 528 5.32 7.49 -16.16
CA PRO A 528 4.15 8.36 -16.12
C PRO A 528 3.32 8.16 -14.84
N CYS A 529 2.66 9.21 -14.35
CA CYS A 529 1.85 9.13 -13.13
C CYS A 529 0.65 8.20 -13.34
N GLY A 530 0.48 7.23 -12.43
CA GLY A 530 -0.50 6.14 -12.58
C GLY A 530 0.09 4.83 -13.13
N PHE A 531 1.37 4.81 -13.51
CA PHE A 531 2.07 3.57 -13.87
C PHE A 531 2.47 2.79 -12.62
N GLY A 532 2.02 1.55 -12.50
CA GLY A 532 2.35 0.67 -11.38
C GLY A 532 1.15 -0.11 -10.83
N CYS A 533 1.36 -0.72 -9.67
CA CYS A 533 0.32 -1.36 -8.89
C CYS A 533 0.53 -0.99 -7.41
N ILE A 534 -0.45 -0.33 -6.80
CA ILE A 534 -0.39 0.02 -5.38
C ILE A 534 -1.51 -0.72 -4.66
N THR A 535 -1.23 -1.34 -3.52
CA THR A 535 -2.21 -2.11 -2.76
C THR A 535 -2.45 -1.51 -1.38
N PHE A 536 -3.62 -1.80 -0.81
CA PHE A 536 -3.90 -1.57 0.60
C PHE A 536 -3.10 -2.52 1.49
N ALA A 537 -2.98 -2.17 2.77
CA ALA A 537 -2.51 -3.09 3.81
C ALA A 537 -3.70 -3.80 4.47
N ASP A 538 -3.93 -5.05 4.08
CA ASP A 538 -4.98 -5.88 4.65
C ASP A 538 -4.53 -6.43 6.02
N ILE A 539 -5.25 -6.05 7.07
CA ILE A 539 -4.92 -6.49 8.43
C ILE A 539 -5.39 -7.92 8.73
N THR A 540 -6.28 -8.47 7.89
CA THR A 540 -6.73 -9.87 7.98
C THR A 540 -5.79 -10.81 7.23
N PHE A 541 -5.11 -10.30 6.20
CA PHE A 541 -4.02 -10.97 5.48
C PHE A 541 -2.74 -10.13 5.44
N PRO A 542 -2.02 -10.02 6.57
CA PRO A 542 -0.81 -9.21 6.63
C PRO A 542 0.20 -9.62 5.55
N GLY A 543 0.75 -8.62 4.84
CA GLY A 543 1.77 -8.81 3.81
C GLY A 543 1.28 -9.48 2.51
N PHE A 544 0.00 -9.83 2.38
CA PHE A 544 -0.52 -10.26 1.08
C PHE A 544 -0.99 -9.02 0.29
N PRO A 545 -0.52 -8.81 -0.96
CA PRO A 545 -0.94 -7.67 -1.77
C PRO A 545 -2.38 -7.90 -2.27
N THR A 546 -3.37 -7.47 -1.49
CA THR A 546 -4.81 -7.57 -1.84
C THR A 546 -5.36 -6.25 -2.34
N PHE A 547 -6.42 -6.34 -3.15
CA PHE A 547 -7.25 -5.21 -3.58
C PHE A 547 -6.42 -4.09 -4.22
N PRO A 548 -5.74 -4.36 -5.35
CA PRO A 548 -4.89 -3.38 -6.00
C PRO A 548 -5.70 -2.18 -6.52
N VAL A 549 -5.10 -1.00 -6.39
CA VAL A 549 -5.51 0.22 -7.07
C VAL A 549 -4.61 0.38 -8.29
N ILE A 550 -5.18 0.25 -9.47
CA ILE A 550 -4.47 0.30 -10.75
C ILE A 550 -4.74 1.65 -11.42
N GLY A 551 -3.72 2.28 -11.99
CA GLY A 551 -3.91 3.50 -12.78
C GLY A 551 -4.34 3.21 -14.22
N ARG A 552 -4.97 4.20 -14.86
CA ARG A 552 -5.45 4.14 -16.25
C ARG A 552 -4.41 3.67 -17.26
N ILE A 553 -3.15 4.00 -17.03
CA ILE A 553 -2.03 3.59 -17.88
C ILE A 553 -1.95 2.07 -18.05
N HIS A 554 -2.34 1.28 -17.04
CA HIS A 554 -2.42 -0.17 -17.20
C HIS A 554 -3.35 -0.56 -18.35
N LEU A 555 -4.55 0.01 -18.38
CA LEU A 555 -5.52 -0.27 -19.43
C LEU A 555 -5.05 0.31 -20.76
N ASP A 556 -4.34 1.44 -20.78
CA ASP A 556 -3.70 1.95 -22.00
C ASP A 556 -2.62 0.99 -22.56
N ILE A 557 -1.88 0.29 -21.69
CA ILE A 557 -0.88 -0.71 -22.08
C ILE A 557 -1.54 -1.96 -22.66
N PHE A 558 -2.65 -2.39 -22.07
CA PHE A 558 -3.32 -3.66 -22.38
C PHE A 558 -4.61 -3.49 -23.20
N ASN A 559 -4.77 -2.35 -23.90
CA ASN A 559 -5.92 -2.06 -24.77
C ASN A 559 -7.29 -2.24 -24.08
N GLY A 560 -7.41 -1.73 -22.86
CA GLY A 560 -8.62 -1.80 -22.03
C GLY A 560 -8.62 -2.96 -21.05
N ASP A 561 -7.95 -4.08 -21.34
CA ASP A 561 -8.06 -5.28 -20.51
C ASP A 561 -7.29 -5.13 -19.17
N MET A 562 -7.96 -5.37 -18.04
CA MET A 562 -7.33 -5.44 -16.70
C MET A 562 -6.55 -6.74 -16.48
N PHE A 563 -7.02 -7.83 -17.08
CA PHE A 563 -6.44 -9.15 -16.98
C PHE A 563 -6.49 -9.84 -18.35
N PRO A 564 -5.54 -10.74 -18.66
CA PRO A 564 -5.63 -11.60 -19.82
C PRO A 564 -7.00 -12.29 -19.92
N ARG A 565 -7.62 -12.26 -21.11
CA ARG A 565 -9.01 -12.70 -21.34
C ARG A 565 -9.27 -14.16 -21.01
N GLU A 566 -8.24 -14.97 -21.10
CA GLU A 566 -8.30 -16.39 -20.79
C GLU A 566 -7.77 -16.62 -19.35
N ARG A 567 -8.55 -17.33 -18.52
CA ARG A 567 -8.08 -18.22 -17.44
C ARG A 567 -7.95 -17.74 -15.98
N PHE A 568 -8.13 -16.46 -15.65
CA PHE A 568 -8.21 -16.05 -14.23
C PHE A 568 -9.66 -16.12 -13.71
N GLN A 569 -9.90 -16.91 -12.66
CA GLN A 569 -11.21 -16.98 -12.00
C GLN A 569 -11.34 -16.01 -10.83
N ASN A 570 -10.42 -16.03 -9.85
CA ASN A 570 -10.52 -15.15 -8.68
C ASN A 570 -9.19 -14.81 -7.99
N GLN A 571 -8.39 -15.81 -7.62
CA GLN A 571 -7.33 -15.61 -6.61
C GLN A 571 -5.94 -15.19 -7.13
N ASP A 572 -5.70 -15.30 -8.42
CA ASP A 572 -4.39 -15.01 -9.00
C ASP A 572 -4.30 -13.59 -9.59
N GLY A 573 -5.41 -12.84 -9.66
CA GLY A 573 -5.47 -11.49 -10.27
C GLY A 573 -4.61 -10.46 -9.54
N ASP A 574 -4.83 -10.30 -8.23
CA ASP A 574 -4.06 -9.39 -7.39
C ASP A 574 -2.55 -9.67 -7.41
N PRO A 575 -2.07 -10.91 -7.15
CA PRO A 575 -0.64 -11.21 -7.22
C PRO A 575 -0.08 -11.08 -8.64
N TYR A 576 -0.86 -11.36 -9.69
CA TYR A 576 -0.43 -11.15 -11.07
C TYR A 576 -0.15 -9.67 -11.38
N LEU A 577 -1.05 -8.77 -11.01
CA LEU A 577 -0.86 -7.32 -11.19
C LEU A 577 0.36 -6.84 -10.40
N PHE A 578 0.48 -7.28 -9.14
CA PHE A 578 1.61 -6.91 -8.30
C PHE A 578 2.95 -7.41 -8.87
N GLN A 579 3.02 -8.66 -9.35
CA GLN A 579 4.26 -9.23 -9.93
C GLN A 579 4.63 -8.62 -11.29
N THR A 580 3.64 -8.14 -12.05
CA THR A 580 3.90 -7.47 -13.34
C THR A 580 4.72 -6.20 -13.12
N TYR A 581 4.29 -5.30 -12.23
CA TYR A 581 4.95 -4.00 -12.02
C TYR A 581 6.16 -4.06 -11.07
N ARG A 582 6.34 -5.16 -10.32
CA ARG A 582 7.52 -5.40 -9.46
C ARG A 582 8.83 -5.28 -10.25
N ARG A 583 8.83 -5.68 -11.52
CA ARG A 583 9.99 -5.64 -12.43
C ARG A 583 10.48 -4.24 -12.79
N TRP A 584 9.76 -3.19 -12.40
CA TRP A 584 10.22 -1.80 -12.50
C TRP A 584 10.25 -1.09 -11.15
N GLY A 585 10.10 -1.84 -10.05
CA GLY A 585 9.99 -1.29 -8.70
C GLY A 585 8.79 -0.36 -8.53
N CYS A 586 7.72 -0.62 -9.29
CA CYS A 586 6.48 0.16 -9.30
C CYS A 586 5.31 -0.61 -8.64
N SER A 587 5.64 -1.53 -7.73
CA SER A 587 4.68 -2.27 -6.91
C SER A 587 4.88 -1.93 -5.44
N VAL A 588 3.87 -1.35 -4.81
CA VAL A 588 3.97 -0.76 -3.46
C VAL A 588 2.74 -1.15 -2.63
N MET A 589 2.94 -1.49 -1.37
CA MET A 589 1.87 -1.63 -0.38
C MET A 589 1.90 -0.42 0.55
N LEU A 590 0.77 0.27 0.72
CA LEU A 590 0.67 1.41 1.64
C LEU A 590 0.34 0.93 3.05
N HIS A 591 1.36 0.75 3.89
CA HIS A 591 1.21 0.23 5.26
C HIS A 591 0.37 1.13 6.19
N ASP A 592 0.22 2.41 5.85
CA ASP A 592 -0.59 3.39 6.57
C ASP A 592 -2.02 3.52 6.02
N VAL A 593 -2.40 2.72 5.01
CA VAL A 593 -3.75 2.65 4.45
C VAL A 593 -4.30 1.25 4.62
N LYS A 594 -5.15 1.09 5.63
CA LYS A 594 -5.60 -0.21 6.12
C LYS A 594 -7.01 -0.54 5.67
N ILE A 595 -7.21 -1.83 5.42
CA ILE A 595 -8.51 -2.44 5.16
C ILE A 595 -8.68 -3.73 5.97
N GLN A 596 -9.92 -4.15 6.14
CA GLN A 596 -10.30 -5.47 6.65
C GLN A 596 -11.10 -6.23 5.61
N ASN A 597 -10.91 -7.55 5.53
CA ASN A 597 -11.70 -8.44 4.68
C ASN A 597 -12.28 -9.61 5.51
N PHE A 598 -13.62 -9.74 5.52
CA PHE A 598 -14.28 -10.80 6.29
C PHE A 598 -14.26 -12.16 5.59
N VAL A 599 -14.75 -12.27 4.34
CA VAL A 599 -14.93 -13.58 3.68
C VAL A 599 -13.69 -13.95 2.89
N GLY A 600 -13.25 -15.21 3.03
CA GLY A 600 -11.95 -15.64 2.52
C GLY A 600 -10.79 -15.27 3.42
N GLY A 601 -10.90 -14.22 4.26
CA GLY A 601 -9.96 -13.81 5.31
C GLY A 601 -10.25 -14.40 6.68
N SER A 602 -11.21 -13.82 7.38
CA SER A 602 -11.64 -14.31 8.70
C SER A 602 -12.59 -15.51 8.63
N GLN A 603 -13.19 -15.76 7.45
CA GLN A 603 -14.11 -16.86 7.17
C GLN A 603 -13.65 -17.67 5.93
N ALA A 604 -14.25 -18.85 5.72
CA ALA A 604 -13.97 -19.67 4.54
C ALA A 604 -14.28 -18.92 3.22
N PRO A 605 -13.52 -19.14 2.13
CA PRO A 605 -13.78 -18.49 0.85
C PRO A 605 -15.13 -18.92 0.25
N ARG A 606 -15.83 -18.00 -0.42
CA ARG A 606 -17.16 -18.25 -1.05
C ARG A 606 -17.13 -19.28 -2.17
N TYR A 607 -15.98 -19.42 -2.82
CA TYR A 607 -15.78 -20.33 -3.94
C TYR A 607 -14.56 -21.22 -3.71
N GLU A 608 -14.56 -22.38 -4.36
CA GLU A 608 -13.39 -23.25 -4.42
C GLU A 608 -12.22 -22.52 -5.08
N ARG A 609 -11.07 -22.53 -4.41
CA ARG A 609 -9.83 -21.90 -4.85
C ARG A 609 -9.25 -22.61 -6.07
N LYS A 610 -9.43 -22.06 -7.28
CA LYS A 610 -8.86 -22.58 -8.53
C LYS A 610 -7.67 -21.74 -8.99
N HIS A 611 -6.47 -22.31 -8.88
CA HIS A 611 -5.23 -21.66 -9.33
C HIS A 611 -4.98 -21.96 -10.80
N HIS A 612 -4.53 -20.97 -11.55
CA HIS A 612 -4.03 -21.19 -12.89
C HIS A 612 -2.56 -21.63 -12.83
N PRO A 613 -2.21 -22.89 -13.15
CA PRO A 613 -0.88 -23.43 -12.88
C PRO A 613 0.26 -22.74 -13.65
N GLU A 614 -0.05 -22.04 -14.75
CA GLU A 614 0.95 -21.49 -15.67
C GLU A 614 1.01 -19.96 -15.71
N TRP A 615 0.24 -19.24 -14.88
CA TRP A 615 0.20 -17.78 -15.02
C TRP A 615 1.55 -17.10 -14.74
N SER A 616 2.36 -17.70 -13.87
CA SER A 616 3.66 -17.19 -13.44
C SER A 616 4.81 -17.43 -14.43
N PHE A 617 4.53 -18.00 -15.61
CA PHE A 617 5.48 -18.19 -16.71
C PHE A 617 4.98 -17.42 -17.94
N ASP A 618 4.54 -18.14 -18.98
CA ASP A 618 4.21 -17.62 -20.31
C ASP A 618 3.30 -16.38 -20.29
N MET A 619 2.34 -16.32 -19.36
CA MET A 619 1.39 -15.21 -19.25
C MET A 619 2.02 -13.97 -18.62
N LEU A 620 2.74 -14.13 -17.50
CA LEU A 620 3.48 -13.04 -16.87
C LEU A 620 4.56 -12.51 -17.81
N ASP A 621 5.32 -13.38 -18.47
CA ASP A 621 6.39 -13.01 -19.39
C ASP A 621 5.86 -12.18 -20.58
N LYS A 622 4.76 -12.62 -21.21
CA LYS A 622 4.09 -11.83 -22.27
C LYS A 622 3.66 -10.45 -21.80
N SER A 623 3.18 -10.36 -20.57
CA SER A 623 2.66 -9.11 -19.99
C SER A 623 3.80 -8.16 -19.65
N VAL A 624 4.89 -8.70 -19.11
CA VAL A 624 6.15 -7.98 -18.88
C VAL A 624 6.72 -7.46 -20.21
N ASP A 625 6.75 -8.28 -21.26
CA ASP A 625 7.22 -7.86 -22.58
C ASP A 625 6.34 -6.75 -23.17
N THR A 626 5.03 -6.81 -22.95
CA THR A 626 4.06 -5.80 -23.39
C THR A 626 4.32 -4.46 -22.70
N VAL A 627 4.48 -4.48 -21.38
CA VAL A 627 4.84 -3.29 -20.58
C VAL A 627 6.21 -2.74 -21.01
N GLU A 628 7.20 -3.60 -21.23
CA GLU A 628 8.54 -3.18 -21.66
C GLU A 628 8.51 -2.49 -23.03
N LYS A 629 7.76 -3.02 -23.99
CA LYS A 629 7.55 -2.40 -25.31
C LYS A 629 6.83 -1.05 -25.19
N TRP A 630 5.79 -0.97 -24.36
CA TRP A 630 5.04 0.26 -24.15
C TRP A 630 5.91 1.35 -23.52
N LEU A 631 6.72 1.01 -22.50
CA LEU A 631 7.66 1.95 -21.88
C LEU A 631 8.69 2.49 -22.88
N LYS A 632 9.24 1.62 -23.74
CA LYS A 632 10.18 2.03 -24.80
C LYS A 632 9.54 2.99 -25.81
N ALA A 633 8.25 2.84 -26.09
CA ALA A 633 7.53 3.69 -27.04
C ALA A 633 7.08 5.04 -26.43
N ASN A 634 6.72 5.08 -25.15
CA ASN A 634 6.04 6.23 -24.54
C ASN A 634 6.90 7.04 -23.55
N CYS A 635 8.01 6.49 -23.04
CA CYS A 635 8.89 7.19 -22.11
C CYS A 635 10.12 7.77 -22.82
N LYS A 636 10.37 9.07 -22.63
CA LYS A 636 11.56 9.74 -23.19
C LYS A 636 12.88 9.23 -22.62
N THR A 637 12.86 8.79 -21.36
CA THR A 637 14.05 8.25 -20.67
C THR A 637 13.90 6.73 -20.56
N PRO A 638 14.95 5.94 -20.85
CA PRO A 638 14.92 4.50 -20.65
C PRO A 638 14.62 4.16 -19.17
N VAL A 639 13.58 3.36 -18.96
CA VAL A 639 13.21 2.84 -17.64
C VAL A 639 13.78 1.42 -17.53
N PRO A 640 14.81 1.18 -16.71
CA PRO A 640 15.46 -0.13 -16.66
C PRO A 640 14.55 -1.17 -15.99
N LYS A 641 14.49 -2.37 -16.59
CA LYS A 641 13.88 -3.54 -15.96
C LYS A 641 14.81 -4.07 -14.85
N LEU A 642 14.27 -4.27 -13.67
CA LEU A 642 14.95 -4.88 -12.54
C LEU A 642 15.04 -6.40 -12.73
N LEU A 643 16.17 -6.98 -12.33
CA LEU A 643 16.30 -8.42 -12.18
C LEU A 643 15.44 -8.88 -10.99
N THR A 644 14.62 -9.91 -11.16
CA THR A 644 13.86 -10.47 -10.02
C THR A 644 14.55 -11.73 -9.49
N LEU A 645 14.79 -11.76 -8.18
CA LEU A 645 15.38 -12.90 -7.49
C LEU A 645 14.63 -13.16 -6.19
N ASP A 646 14.12 -14.37 -5.98
CA ASP A 646 13.51 -14.74 -4.70
C ASP A 646 14.45 -15.62 -3.87
N ILE A 647 14.48 -15.42 -2.55
CA ILE A 647 15.21 -16.27 -1.61
C ILE A 647 14.23 -17.29 -1.04
N VAL A 648 14.52 -18.58 -1.16
CA VAL A 648 13.69 -19.66 -0.59
C VAL A 648 14.42 -20.32 0.55
N ILE A 649 13.79 -20.32 1.73
CA ILE A 649 14.37 -20.83 2.98
C ILE A 649 13.45 -21.91 3.57
N PRO A 650 13.77 -23.21 3.43
CA PRO A 650 13.14 -24.24 4.24
C PRO A 650 13.64 -24.12 5.69
N SER A 651 12.73 -23.87 6.63
CA SER A 651 13.05 -23.66 8.04
C SER A 651 12.38 -24.70 8.91
N PHE A 652 13.19 -25.56 9.54
CA PHE A 652 12.73 -26.53 10.52
C PHE A 652 12.74 -25.95 11.94
N ARG A 653 13.72 -25.10 12.26
CA ARG A 653 13.93 -24.59 13.63
C ARG A 653 13.29 -23.23 13.86
N VAL A 654 13.24 -22.37 12.84
CA VAL A 654 12.86 -20.96 12.96
C VAL A 654 13.79 -20.26 13.97
N ASP A 655 15.09 -20.30 13.68
CA ASP A 655 16.11 -19.62 14.49
C ASP A 655 16.40 -18.23 13.91
N LEU A 656 15.95 -17.19 14.63
CA LEU A 656 16.11 -15.80 14.22
C LEU A 656 17.59 -15.38 14.11
N LYS A 657 18.52 -16.06 14.81
CA LYS A 657 19.96 -15.82 14.68
C LYS A 657 20.46 -15.96 13.24
N PHE A 658 19.84 -16.86 12.47
CA PHE A 658 20.19 -17.14 11.07
C PHE A 658 19.20 -16.49 10.10
N LEU A 659 17.91 -16.50 10.44
CA LEU A 659 16.88 -15.90 9.58
C LEU A 659 17.02 -14.38 9.48
N ASP A 660 17.32 -13.66 10.56
CA ASP A 660 17.42 -12.20 10.53
C ASP A 660 18.53 -11.71 9.58
N PRO A 661 19.77 -12.25 9.61
CA PRO A 661 20.79 -11.92 8.61
C PRO A 661 20.36 -12.20 7.16
N ILE A 662 19.64 -13.29 6.90
CA ILE A 662 19.15 -13.61 5.55
C ILE A 662 18.05 -12.63 5.11
N ILE A 663 17.15 -12.26 6.02
CA ILE A 663 16.06 -11.32 5.73
C ILE A 663 16.58 -9.91 5.41
N ASN A 664 17.67 -9.53 6.08
CA ASN A 664 18.24 -8.18 6.02
C ASN A 664 19.49 -8.06 5.13
N VAL A 665 19.70 -9.00 4.19
CA VAL A 665 20.78 -8.88 3.18
C VAL A 665 20.65 -7.60 2.36
N GLU A 666 21.79 -7.01 1.96
CA GLU A 666 21.81 -5.78 1.18
C GLU A 666 21.33 -6.04 -0.25
N ARG A 667 20.45 -5.17 -0.77
CA ARG A 667 19.79 -5.35 -2.06
C ARG A 667 20.37 -4.39 -3.11
N PRO A 668 20.79 -4.86 -4.30
CA PRO A 668 21.19 -3.99 -5.40
C PRO A 668 20.01 -3.11 -5.87
N PRO A 669 20.23 -1.83 -6.27
CA PRO A 669 19.17 -0.95 -6.77
C PRO A 669 18.56 -1.44 -8.09
N THR A 670 19.24 -2.34 -8.79
CA THR A 670 18.87 -2.96 -10.07
C THR A 670 18.20 -4.33 -9.92
N MET A 671 17.90 -4.74 -8.69
CA MET A 671 17.27 -6.02 -8.36
C MET A 671 16.03 -5.83 -7.48
N SER A 672 14.99 -6.63 -7.70
CA SER A 672 13.84 -6.74 -6.81
C SER A 672 13.82 -8.13 -6.16
N THR A 673 13.83 -8.17 -4.83
CA THR A 673 13.97 -9.42 -4.06
C THR A 673 12.77 -9.67 -3.15
N SER A 674 12.26 -10.90 -3.16
CA SER A 674 11.32 -11.40 -2.16
C SER A 674 11.91 -12.59 -1.41
N ILE A 675 11.38 -12.88 -0.24
CA ILE A 675 11.85 -13.96 0.63
C ILE A 675 10.66 -14.86 0.93
N VAL A 676 10.83 -16.16 0.72
CA VAL A 676 9.83 -17.19 0.96
C VAL A 676 10.38 -18.13 2.02
N ILE A 677 9.82 -18.02 3.23
CA ILE A 677 10.20 -18.85 4.38
C ILE A 677 9.15 -19.93 4.52
N ILE A 678 9.56 -21.19 4.32
CA ILE A 678 8.69 -22.36 4.47
C ILE A 678 8.99 -23.01 5.83
N ILE A 679 8.08 -22.85 6.77
CA ILE A 679 8.12 -23.48 8.09
C ILE A 679 7.68 -24.94 7.93
N ASP A 680 8.64 -25.85 8.02
CA ASP A 680 8.42 -27.29 7.85
C ASP A 680 7.94 -27.95 9.15
N ASN A 681 8.42 -27.47 10.31
CA ASN A 681 7.96 -27.94 11.61
C ASN A 681 6.89 -26.98 12.18
N PRO A 682 5.59 -27.30 12.08
CA PRO A 682 4.52 -26.43 12.61
C PRO A 682 4.58 -26.25 14.13
N ASN A 683 5.23 -27.17 14.85
CA ASN A 683 5.28 -27.15 16.32
C ASN A 683 6.39 -26.25 16.88
N THR A 684 7.12 -25.51 16.04
CA THR A 684 8.21 -24.65 16.54
C THR A 684 7.67 -23.38 17.22
N PRO A 685 8.12 -23.04 18.44
CA PRO A 685 7.55 -21.93 19.23
C PRO A 685 7.85 -20.55 18.63
N ASN A 686 8.93 -20.44 17.83
CA ASN A 686 9.39 -19.16 17.30
C ASN A 686 8.59 -18.66 16.08
N THR A 687 7.70 -19.49 15.51
CA THR A 687 6.85 -19.11 14.36
C THR A 687 6.07 -17.83 14.61
N ASN A 688 5.48 -17.67 15.79
CA ASN A 688 4.68 -16.49 16.13
C ASN A 688 5.54 -15.22 16.22
N ILE A 689 6.79 -15.34 16.68
CA ILE A 689 7.73 -14.23 16.76
C ILE A 689 8.12 -13.79 15.35
N LEU A 690 8.46 -14.75 14.47
CA LEU A 690 8.79 -14.48 13.07
C LEU A 690 7.63 -13.77 12.35
N LYS A 691 6.40 -14.28 12.49
CA LYS A 691 5.20 -13.67 11.90
C LYS A 691 4.99 -12.24 12.40
N LYS A 692 5.07 -12.01 13.71
CA LYS A 692 4.90 -10.67 14.30
C LYS A 692 5.92 -9.65 13.76
N LEU A 693 7.14 -10.07 13.48
CA LEU A 693 8.21 -9.21 12.98
C LEU A 693 8.07 -8.90 11.49
N TYR A 694 7.75 -9.91 10.66
CA TYR A 694 7.95 -9.81 9.22
C TYR A 694 6.71 -10.09 8.35
N GLU A 695 5.62 -10.62 8.90
CA GLU A 695 4.43 -11.00 8.10
C GLU A 695 3.76 -9.79 7.44
N LYS A 696 4.03 -8.56 7.90
CA LYS A 696 3.47 -7.34 7.28
C LYS A 696 4.18 -6.90 6.00
N ASP A 697 5.39 -7.40 5.72
CA ASP A 697 6.16 -7.01 4.53
C ASP A 697 5.65 -7.79 3.29
N PRO A 698 5.21 -7.12 2.22
CA PRO A 698 4.69 -7.79 1.02
C PRO A 698 5.73 -8.62 0.24
N PHE A 699 7.01 -8.37 0.51
CA PHE A 699 8.11 -9.12 -0.08
C PHE A 699 8.59 -10.26 0.82
N ILE A 700 8.00 -10.49 2.00
CA ILE A 700 8.31 -11.62 2.88
C ILE A 700 7.08 -12.53 3.03
N ARG A 701 7.18 -13.75 2.51
CA ARG A 701 6.13 -14.75 2.57
C ARG A 701 6.50 -15.84 3.56
N ILE A 702 5.79 -15.88 4.67
CA ILE A 702 5.89 -16.96 5.65
C ILE A 702 4.80 -17.98 5.32
N ARG A 703 5.18 -19.26 5.16
CA ARG A 703 4.27 -20.35 4.83
C ARG A 703 4.52 -21.53 5.75
N GLU A 704 3.47 -22.09 6.29
CA GLU A 704 3.56 -23.16 7.27
C GLU A 704 2.99 -24.46 6.69
N HIS A 705 3.70 -25.58 6.89
CA HIS A 705 3.17 -26.91 6.60
C HIS A 705 2.35 -27.45 7.76
N LYS A 706 1.28 -28.20 7.47
CA LYS A 706 0.46 -28.85 8.51
C LYS A 706 1.22 -29.97 9.25
N THR A 707 2.26 -30.52 8.62
CA THR A 707 3.09 -31.62 9.12
C THR A 707 4.51 -31.46 8.57
N ASN A 708 5.52 -31.97 9.27
CA ASN A 708 6.90 -32.04 8.75
C ASN A 708 6.93 -32.88 7.46
N LEU A 709 7.18 -32.23 6.32
CA LEU A 709 7.32 -32.85 5.00
C LEU A 709 8.79 -33.02 4.59
N GLY A 710 9.71 -32.31 5.24
CA GLY A 710 11.14 -32.34 4.94
C GLY A 710 11.58 -31.22 3.99
N ALA A 711 12.90 -31.05 3.88
CA ALA A 711 13.51 -29.95 3.14
C ALA A 711 13.17 -29.98 1.64
N SER A 712 13.20 -31.15 0.99
CA SER A 712 12.88 -31.30 -0.45
C SER A 712 11.49 -30.78 -0.80
N LEU A 713 10.46 -31.21 -0.06
CA LEU A 713 9.08 -30.79 -0.28
C LEU A 713 8.86 -29.31 0.10
N SER A 714 9.57 -28.82 1.12
CA SER A 714 9.58 -27.41 1.49
C SER A 714 10.18 -26.53 0.37
N ARG A 715 11.32 -26.93 -0.22
CA ARG A 715 11.93 -26.24 -1.37
C ARG A 715 11.01 -26.25 -2.59
N ASN A 716 10.35 -27.38 -2.88
CA ASN A 716 9.36 -27.47 -3.95
C ASN A 716 8.17 -26.52 -3.73
N ARG A 717 7.70 -26.35 -2.49
CA ARG A 717 6.67 -25.37 -2.17
C ARG A 717 7.18 -23.95 -2.40
N GLY A 718 8.39 -23.63 -1.94
CA GLY A 718 9.02 -22.33 -2.18
C GLY A 718 9.16 -22.00 -3.68
N LEU A 719 9.53 -22.98 -4.51
CA LEU A 719 9.57 -22.82 -5.97
C LEU A 719 8.22 -22.48 -6.59
N LYS A 720 7.14 -23.10 -6.09
CA LYS A 720 5.77 -22.83 -6.55
C LYS A 720 5.28 -21.44 -6.15
N GLU A 721 5.73 -20.92 -5.01
CA GLU A 721 5.37 -19.59 -4.50
C GLU A 721 6.17 -18.47 -5.21
N SER A 722 7.37 -18.77 -5.72
CA SER A 722 8.21 -17.80 -6.40
C SER A 722 7.72 -17.48 -7.82
N ASN A 723 7.79 -16.19 -8.17
CA ASN A 723 7.47 -15.64 -9.49
C ASN A 723 8.65 -14.84 -10.09
N ALA A 724 9.83 -14.98 -9.48
CA ALA A 724 11.05 -14.32 -9.90
C ALA A 724 11.76 -15.06 -11.04
N ASP A 725 12.65 -14.37 -11.73
CA ASP A 725 13.45 -14.94 -12.82
C ASP A 725 14.50 -15.93 -12.27
N TYR A 726 14.97 -15.70 -11.04
CA TYR A 726 15.93 -16.55 -10.33
C TYR A 726 15.46 -16.86 -8.90
N VAL A 727 15.90 -18.00 -8.37
CA VAL A 727 15.66 -18.42 -6.98
C VAL A 727 16.99 -18.75 -6.32
N LEU A 728 17.28 -18.14 -5.18
CA LEU A 728 18.41 -18.47 -4.31
C LEU A 728 17.91 -19.33 -3.15
N PHE A 729 18.34 -20.59 -3.10
CA PHE A 729 18.14 -21.43 -1.93
C PHE A 729 19.19 -21.13 -0.88
N LEU A 730 18.73 -20.95 0.36
CA LEU A 730 19.55 -20.84 1.56
C LEU A 730 18.93 -21.72 2.65
N ASP A 731 19.77 -22.38 3.44
CA ASP A 731 19.31 -23.16 4.58
C ASP A 731 19.05 -22.27 5.81
N ASP A 732 18.25 -22.75 6.78
CA ASP A 732 17.90 -22.01 8.00
C ASP A 732 19.02 -21.93 9.06
N ASP A 733 20.24 -22.37 8.72
CA ASP A 733 21.42 -22.30 9.57
C ASP A 733 22.68 -21.76 8.88
N VAL A 734 22.55 -21.03 7.77
CA VAL A 734 23.68 -20.34 7.13
C VAL A 734 23.67 -18.84 7.41
N LEU A 735 24.85 -18.24 7.41
CA LEU A 735 25.06 -16.79 7.51
C LEU A 735 25.58 -16.25 6.17
N PRO A 736 24.75 -15.56 5.36
CA PRO A 736 25.21 -14.99 4.10
C PRO A 736 26.13 -13.79 4.32
N GLU A 737 27.08 -13.58 3.40
CA GLU A 737 27.76 -12.28 3.30
C GLU A 737 26.74 -11.18 2.96
N LYS A 738 26.90 -9.99 3.54
CA LYS A 738 25.91 -8.90 3.39
C LYS A 738 25.63 -8.53 1.94
N ASN A 739 26.66 -8.58 1.09
CA ASN A 739 26.62 -8.25 -0.34
C ASN A 739 26.29 -9.45 -1.25
N ILE A 740 25.81 -10.58 -0.71
CA ILE A 740 25.55 -11.80 -1.49
C ILE A 740 24.71 -11.55 -2.75
N LEU A 741 23.68 -10.69 -2.66
CA LEU A 741 22.80 -10.38 -3.79
C LEU A 741 23.50 -9.56 -4.89
N PHE A 742 24.49 -8.73 -4.55
CA PHE A 742 25.31 -8.03 -5.54
C PHE A 742 26.18 -9.02 -6.32
N GLU A 743 26.73 -10.04 -5.66
CA GLU A 743 27.51 -11.09 -6.33
C GLU A 743 26.62 -11.99 -7.19
N CYS A 744 25.41 -12.32 -6.72
CA CYS A 744 24.39 -13.00 -7.53
C CYS A 744 24.07 -12.20 -8.81
N GLU A 745 23.85 -10.88 -8.69
CA GLU A 745 23.56 -10.04 -9.85
C GLU A 745 24.71 -10.05 -10.88
N LYS A 746 25.96 -9.89 -10.42
CA LYS A 746 27.14 -9.88 -11.28
C LYS A 746 27.25 -11.17 -12.09
N ILE A 747 27.07 -12.33 -11.44
CA ILE A 747 27.23 -13.62 -12.11
C ILE A 747 26.07 -13.93 -13.06
N ILE A 748 24.84 -13.55 -12.68
CA ILE A 748 23.65 -13.65 -13.56
C ILE A 748 23.86 -12.84 -14.85
N LYS A 749 24.31 -11.58 -14.73
CA LYS A 749 24.58 -10.73 -15.90
C LYS A 749 25.71 -11.27 -16.77
N LYS A 750 26.72 -11.93 -16.17
CA LYS A 750 27.84 -12.53 -16.91
C LYS A 750 27.42 -13.77 -17.69
N TYR A 751 26.51 -14.59 -17.16
CA TYR A 751 26.09 -15.86 -17.78
C TYR A 751 24.56 -16.02 -17.77
N PRO A 752 23.82 -15.20 -18.53
CA PRO A 752 22.35 -15.18 -18.47
C PRO A 752 21.70 -16.50 -18.93
N THR A 753 22.37 -17.29 -19.77
CA THR A 753 21.85 -18.58 -20.29
C THR A 753 22.16 -19.79 -19.41
N ALA A 754 22.81 -19.61 -18.25
CA ALA A 754 23.08 -20.71 -17.34
C ALA A 754 21.80 -21.20 -16.64
N CYS A 755 21.72 -22.51 -16.37
CA CYS A 755 20.64 -23.10 -15.59
C CYS A 755 20.64 -22.66 -14.12
N GLY A 756 21.79 -22.18 -13.63
CA GLY A 756 22.00 -21.69 -12.28
C GLY A 756 23.47 -21.51 -11.96
N PHE A 757 23.74 -21.22 -10.69
CA PHE A 757 25.05 -20.94 -10.14
C PHE A 757 25.22 -21.63 -8.79
N ILE A 758 26.41 -22.17 -8.57
CA ILE A 758 26.76 -22.83 -7.31
C ILE A 758 27.63 -21.87 -6.51
N GLY A 759 27.12 -21.45 -5.35
CA GLY A 759 27.84 -20.59 -4.43
C GLY A 759 28.77 -21.40 -3.51
N ASN A 760 29.54 -20.68 -2.71
CA ASN A 760 30.41 -21.28 -1.70
C ASN A 760 29.76 -21.22 -0.31
N SER A 761 29.77 -22.35 0.38
CA SER A 761 29.35 -22.48 1.76
C SER A 761 30.57 -22.84 2.61
N LYS A 762 31.16 -21.85 3.29
CA LYS A 762 32.39 -22.06 4.05
C LYS A 762 32.11 -22.42 5.49
N PHE A 763 32.85 -23.39 6.01
CA PHE A 763 32.90 -23.61 7.45
C PHE A 763 33.92 -22.65 8.10
N PRO A 764 33.68 -22.21 9.35
CA PRO A 764 34.71 -21.54 10.14
C PRO A 764 36.00 -22.37 10.19
N PRO A 765 37.17 -21.76 10.41
CA PRO A 765 38.39 -22.50 10.69
C PRO A 765 38.16 -23.54 11.81
N ALA A 766 38.84 -24.68 11.73
CA ALA A 766 38.67 -25.77 12.69
C ALA A 766 39.16 -25.43 14.12
N ASN A 767 39.66 -24.22 14.37
CA ASN A 767 40.00 -23.63 15.68
C ASN A 767 40.73 -24.58 16.65
N TYR A 768 41.68 -25.36 16.14
CA TYR A 768 42.48 -26.32 16.92
C TYR A 768 41.66 -27.41 17.62
N ALA A 769 40.40 -27.66 17.26
CA ALA A 769 39.62 -28.75 17.81
C ALA A 769 39.81 -30.03 16.99
N ILE A 770 39.89 -31.18 17.70
CA ILE A 770 40.18 -32.49 17.09
C ILE A 770 39.07 -32.88 16.11
N PHE A 771 37.80 -32.79 16.54
CA PHE A 771 36.67 -33.26 15.75
C PHE A 771 36.42 -32.41 14.50
N THR A 772 36.50 -31.08 14.60
CA THR A 772 36.38 -30.19 13.43
C THR A 772 37.52 -30.37 12.44
N SER A 773 38.74 -30.63 12.92
CA SER A 773 39.87 -30.99 12.06
C SER A 773 39.67 -32.38 11.42
N ALA A 774 39.10 -33.33 12.16
CA ALA A 774 38.71 -34.65 11.64
C ALA A 774 37.67 -34.55 10.52
N LEU A 775 36.70 -33.62 10.63
CA LEU A 775 35.73 -33.35 9.58
C LEU A 775 36.39 -32.87 8.29
N VAL A 776 37.34 -31.92 8.39
CA VAL A 776 38.11 -31.45 7.22
C VAL A 776 38.91 -32.59 6.61
N LEU A 777 39.66 -33.34 7.42
CA LEU A 777 40.49 -34.48 6.98
C LEU A 777 39.69 -35.64 6.38
N SER A 778 38.42 -35.79 6.77
CA SER A 778 37.54 -36.84 6.23
C SER A 778 37.16 -36.62 4.76
N CYS A 779 37.43 -35.42 4.23
CA CYS A 779 36.98 -34.91 2.94
C CYS A 779 35.46 -34.84 2.75
N ILE A 780 34.60 -35.24 3.69
CA ILE A 780 33.13 -35.23 3.44
C ILE A 780 32.54 -33.84 3.24
N THR A 781 33.27 -32.78 3.61
CA THR A 781 32.86 -31.39 3.40
C THR A 781 33.44 -30.77 2.13
N PHE A 782 34.16 -31.54 1.29
CA PHE A 782 34.91 -31.02 0.13
C PHE A 782 34.04 -30.29 -0.90
N PHE A 783 32.76 -30.58 -0.96
CA PHE A 783 31.85 -30.03 -1.96
C PHE A 783 31.16 -28.73 -1.52
N TRP A 784 31.32 -28.34 -0.25
CA TRP A 784 30.73 -27.12 0.28
C TRP A 784 31.43 -25.86 -0.29
N ASP A 785 32.68 -25.99 -0.71
CA ASP A 785 33.49 -24.98 -1.41
C ASP A 785 33.79 -25.41 -2.87
N ILE A 786 32.92 -26.22 -3.49
CA ILE A 786 33.18 -26.76 -4.84
C ILE A 786 33.32 -25.68 -5.91
N ALA A 787 32.68 -24.52 -5.73
CA ALA A 787 32.78 -23.40 -6.67
C ALA A 787 34.16 -22.72 -6.66
N GLU A 788 35.01 -22.98 -5.66
CA GLU A 788 36.43 -22.60 -5.67
C GLU A 788 37.31 -23.61 -6.43
N LYS A 789 36.83 -24.84 -6.65
CA LYS A 789 37.60 -25.95 -7.20
C LYS A 789 37.31 -26.22 -8.68
N LEU A 790 36.09 -25.95 -9.12
CA LEU A 790 35.63 -26.13 -10.50
C LEU A 790 35.06 -24.81 -11.02
N SER A 791 35.48 -24.37 -12.20
CA SER A 791 35.02 -23.09 -12.79
C SER A 791 33.83 -23.24 -13.74
N ASP A 792 33.80 -24.31 -14.53
CA ASP A 792 32.88 -24.47 -15.65
C ASP A 792 32.14 -25.81 -15.59
N ASP A 793 30.82 -25.75 -15.81
CA ASP A 793 29.93 -26.91 -15.85
C ASP A 793 30.01 -27.78 -14.59
N ILE A 794 29.86 -27.12 -13.44
CA ILE A 794 29.84 -27.80 -12.15
C ILE A 794 28.61 -28.73 -12.13
N PRO A 795 28.76 -30.01 -11.77
CA PRO A 795 27.68 -30.98 -11.93
C PRO A 795 26.51 -30.75 -10.96
N TRP A 796 26.80 -30.31 -9.73
CA TRP A 796 25.85 -30.09 -8.66
C TRP A 796 26.47 -29.26 -7.53
N GLY A 797 25.62 -28.68 -6.68
CA GLY A 797 26.03 -27.94 -5.48
C GLY A 797 25.00 -28.11 -4.36
N VAL A 798 25.40 -27.77 -3.14
CA VAL A 798 24.52 -27.89 -1.96
C VAL A 798 23.46 -26.81 -1.95
N THR A 799 22.23 -27.17 -1.59
CA THR A 799 21.11 -26.22 -1.52
C THR A 799 21.23 -25.17 -0.41
N ALA A 800 22.18 -25.36 0.51
CA ALA A 800 22.59 -24.34 1.47
C ALA A 800 23.03 -23.02 0.80
N ASN A 801 23.47 -23.06 -0.47
CA ASN A 801 23.80 -21.89 -1.28
C ASN A 801 23.74 -22.22 -2.78
N LEU A 802 22.52 -22.44 -3.27
CA LEU A 802 22.26 -22.78 -4.68
C LEU A 802 21.36 -21.74 -5.33
N LEU A 803 21.88 -21.04 -6.34
CA LEU A 803 21.14 -20.10 -7.15
C LEU A 803 20.67 -20.78 -8.43
N ILE A 804 19.40 -20.72 -8.77
CA ILE A 804 18.87 -21.33 -9.99
C ILE A 804 18.10 -20.34 -10.84
N ARG A 805 18.11 -20.58 -12.15
CA ARG A 805 17.21 -19.91 -13.08
C ARG A 805 15.84 -20.59 -13.04
N ARG A 806 14.78 -19.79 -12.88
CA ARG A 806 13.41 -20.29 -12.97
C ARG A 806 13.05 -20.49 -14.43
N TYR A 807 12.46 -21.64 -14.75
CA TYR A 807 12.09 -22.03 -16.11
C TYR A 807 10.96 -23.05 -16.08
N LYS A 808 10.20 -23.18 -17.18
CA LYS A 808 9.10 -24.15 -17.31
C LYS A 808 9.64 -25.54 -17.64
N ASP A 809 10.33 -26.15 -16.67
CA ASP A 809 11.03 -27.44 -16.84
C ASP A 809 10.47 -28.58 -15.98
N ASN A 810 9.53 -28.29 -15.07
CA ASN A 810 8.96 -29.24 -14.11
C ASN A 810 9.99 -29.97 -13.24
N VAL A 811 11.22 -29.43 -13.10
CA VAL A 811 12.26 -30.03 -12.27
C VAL A 811 12.01 -29.69 -10.80
N LEU A 812 11.80 -30.72 -9.98
CA LEU A 812 11.52 -30.64 -8.55
C LEU A 812 12.45 -31.57 -7.76
N PHE A 813 12.65 -31.26 -6.48
CA PHE A 813 13.35 -32.15 -5.55
C PHE A 813 12.52 -33.43 -5.31
N ASP A 814 13.16 -34.58 -5.44
CA ASP A 814 12.48 -35.88 -5.34
C ASP A 814 12.18 -36.25 -3.86
N PRO A 815 10.93 -36.61 -3.51
CA PRO A 815 10.58 -37.02 -2.16
C PRO A 815 11.09 -38.42 -1.77
N ILE A 816 11.71 -39.17 -2.71
CA ILE A 816 12.33 -40.47 -2.39
C ILE A 816 13.49 -40.34 -1.39
N PHE A 817 14.14 -39.17 -1.35
CA PHE A 817 15.24 -38.92 -0.45
C PHE A 817 14.75 -38.67 0.99
N PRO A 818 15.50 -39.12 2.02
CA PRO A 818 15.11 -38.93 3.42
C PRO A 818 14.93 -37.46 3.79
N LYS A 819 14.05 -37.17 4.77
CA LYS A 819 13.82 -35.81 5.29
C LYS A 819 15.08 -35.14 5.84
N THR A 820 16.06 -35.94 6.27
CA THR A 820 17.35 -35.50 6.81
C THR A 820 18.39 -35.17 5.73
N GLY A 821 18.02 -35.29 4.44
CA GLY A 821 18.88 -35.03 3.28
C GLY A 821 19.71 -36.24 2.84
N GLY A 822 20.41 -36.05 1.71
CA GLY A 822 21.27 -37.03 1.03
C GLY A 822 20.83 -37.25 -0.42
N GLY A 823 21.66 -36.86 -1.39
CA GLY A 823 21.48 -37.10 -2.82
C GLY A 823 20.44 -36.24 -3.56
N GLU A 824 19.51 -35.58 -2.87
CA GLU A 824 18.44 -34.77 -3.48
C GLU A 824 18.97 -33.56 -4.24
N ASP A 825 20.01 -32.91 -3.70
CA ASP A 825 20.65 -31.75 -4.32
C ASP A 825 21.31 -32.14 -5.65
N ILE A 826 21.94 -33.33 -5.67
CA ILE A 826 22.62 -33.89 -6.84
C ILE A 826 21.59 -34.23 -7.91
N ASP A 827 20.56 -34.98 -7.55
CA ASP A 827 19.47 -35.34 -8.45
C ASP A 827 18.80 -34.11 -9.08
N PHE A 828 18.47 -33.11 -8.25
CA PHE A 828 17.87 -31.86 -8.71
C PHE A 828 18.79 -31.12 -9.70
N CYS A 829 20.07 -30.95 -9.36
CA CYS A 829 21.03 -30.28 -10.23
C CYS A 829 21.22 -31.03 -11.56
N LEU A 830 21.35 -32.37 -11.53
CA LEU A 830 21.50 -33.17 -12.74
C LEU A 830 20.28 -33.03 -13.67
N LYS A 831 19.06 -33.15 -13.14
CA LYS A 831 17.81 -32.95 -13.89
C LYS A 831 17.73 -31.55 -14.50
N LYS A 832 17.99 -30.51 -13.71
CA LYS A 832 17.95 -29.10 -14.14
C LYS A 832 18.97 -28.82 -15.24
N ARG A 833 20.20 -29.27 -15.03
CA ARG A 833 21.31 -29.14 -15.98
C ARG A 833 20.99 -29.84 -17.30
N ASN A 834 20.55 -31.10 -17.25
CA ASN A 834 20.22 -31.87 -18.45
C ASN A 834 19.06 -31.25 -19.22
N PHE A 835 18.05 -30.71 -18.53
CA PHE A 835 16.97 -29.99 -19.18
C PHE A 835 17.50 -28.80 -19.99
N PHE A 836 18.31 -27.93 -19.36
CA PHE A 836 18.82 -26.72 -20.01
C PHE A 836 19.73 -26.99 -21.20
N ILE A 837 20.65 -27.96 -21.08
CA ILE A 837 21.56 -28.30 -22.18
C ILE A 837 20.80 -28.84 -23.39
N ASN A 838 19.73 -29.60 -23.15
CA ASN A 838 19.01 -30.28 -24.22
C ASN A 838 17.84 -29.49 -24.81
N HIS A 839 17.24 -28.56 -24.05
CA HIS A 839 15.97 -27.91 -24.42
C HIS A 839 15.99 -26.38 -24.44
N VAL A 840 17.03 -25.73 -23.91
CA VAL A 840 17.15 -24.27 -23.91
C VAL A 840 18.18 -23.85 -24.95
N GLU A 841 17.81 -22.94 -25.85
CA GLU A 841 18.71 -22.41 -26.86
C GLU A 841 19.93 -21.74 -26.21
N ASN A 842 21.15 -22.17 -26.60
CA ASN A 842 22.42 -21.76 -25.99
C ASN A 842 22.46 -21.98 -24.45
N GLY A 843 21.64 -22.91 -23.95
CA GLY A 843 21.57 -23.27 -22.55
C GLY A 843 22.87 -23.93 -22.10
N ILE A 844 23.41 -23.43 -20.98
CA ILE A 844 24.62 -24.00 -20.37
C ILE A 844 24.30 -24.51 -18.97
N GLY A 845 25.09 -25.50 -18.52
CA GLY A 845 24.99 -26.05 -17.17
C GLY A 845 25.37 -25.04 -16.08
N PHE A 846 25.48 -25.52 -14.84
CA PHE A 846 25.79 -24.64 -13.71
C PHE A 846 27.17 -24.00 -13.85
N LYS A 847 27.26 -22.75 -13.42
CA LYS A 847 28.53 -22.01 -13.33
C LYS A 847 28.96 -21.80 -11.89
N ALA A 848 30.27 -21.74 -11.68
CA ALA A 848 30.85 -21.39 -10.39
C ALA A 848 30.52 -19.94 -10.02
N ALA A 849 30.07 -19.72 -8.78
CA ALA A 849 29.91 -18.40 -8.19
C ALA A 849 30.66 -18.31 -6.85
N PRO A 850 32.00 -18.40 -6.84
CA PRO A 850 32.77 -18.50 -5.60
C PRO A 850 32.65 -17.28 -4.68
N ASN A 851 32.22 -16.12 -5.20
CA ASN A 851 31.96 -14.90 -4.43
C ASN A 851 30.54 -14.82 -3.85
N VAL A 852 29.61 -15.66 -4.30
CA VAL A 852 28.31 -15.82 -3.65
C VAL A 852 28.55 -16.73 -2.44
N LYS A 853 28.82 -16.12 -1.28
CA LYS A 853 29.34 -16.82 -0.11
C LYS A 853 28.36 -16.81 1.06
N VAL A 854 28.31 -17.95 1.73
CA VAL A 854 27.68 -18.11 3.05
C VAL A 854 28.64 -18.79 4.00
N ILE A 855 28.49 -18.54 5.29
CA ILE A 855 29.21 -19.23 6.37
C ILE A 855 28.25 -20.21 7.02
N HIS A 856 28.57 -21.49 6.96
CA HIS A 856 27.83 -22.52 7.67
C HIS A 856 28.54 -22.79 9.02
N PRO A 857 27.88 -22.63 10.19
CA PRO A 857 28.49 -22.90 11.48
C PRO A 857 28.85 -24.38 11.61
N TRP A 858 29.80 -24.73 12.48
CA TRP A 858 30.02 -26.14 12.76
C TRP A 858 28.75 -26.76 13.35
N TRP A 859 28.36 -27.92 12.82
CA TRP A 859 27.22 -28.66 13.35
C TRP A 859 27.41 -28.97 14.83
N ASN A 860 26.36 -28.77 15.63
CA ASN A 860 26.40 -28.95 17.09
C ASN A 860 27.57 -28.19 17.74
N ASP A 861 27.88 -26.99 17.22
CA ASP A 861 29.02 -26.16 17.62
C ASP A 861 30.37 -26.89 17.58
N GLY A 862 30.52 -27.85 16.67
CA GLY A 862 31.74 -28.66 16.52
C GLY A 862 31.89 -29.79 17.55
N LYS A 863 30.85 -30.09 18.33
CA LYS A 863 30.82 -31.27 19.21
C LYS A 863 30.70 -32.55 18.39
N ARG A 864 31.33 -33.62 18.88
CA ARG A 864 31.35 -34.95 18.23
C ARG A 864 29.96 -35.45 17.90
N SER A 865 29.73 -35.80 16.64
CA SER A 865 28.51 -36.46 16.17
C SER A 865 28.80 -37.29 14.92
N TYR A 866 28.94 -38.60 15.09
CA TYR A 866 29.27 -39.52 13.99
C TYR A 866 28.02 -39.99 13.23
N ILE A 867 26.91 -40.20 13.95
CA ILE A 867 25.65 -40.72 13.38
C ILE A 867 25.03 -39.77 12.35
N ARG A 868 25.33 -38.47 12.43
CA ARG A 868 24.87 -37.48 11.45
C ARG A 868 25.30 -37.86 10.03
N PHE A 869 26.55 -38.27 9.85
CA PHE A 869 27.11 -38.59 8.54
C PHE A 869 26.55 -39.90 7.97
N PHE A 870 26.09 -40.80 8.83
CA PHE A 870 25.33 -41.98 8.43
C PHE A 870 23.98 -41.59 7.84
N TYR A 871 23.17 -40.79 8.55
CA TYR A 871 21.85 -40.40 8.07
C TYR A 871 21.91 -39.51 6.82
N TRP A 872 22.90 -38.63 6.74
CA TRP A 872 23.12 -37.81 5.55
C TRP A 872 23.43 -38.65 4.32
N ALA A 873 24.33 -39.64 4.45
CA ALA A 873 24.74 -40.47 3.33
C ALA A 873 23.72 -41.57 2.97
N LYS A 874 22.70 -41.80 3.82
CA LYS A 874 21.65 -42.81 3.58
C LYS A 874 20.84 -42.53 2.32
N GLY A 875 20.55 -41.25 2.04
CA GLY A 875 19.89 -40.81 0.81
C GLY A 875 20.76 -40.99 -0.44
N ASP A 876 22.05 -40.69 -0.35
CA ASP A 876 23.00 -40.76 -1.47
C ASP A 876 23.02 -42.14 -2.17
N GLY A 877 22.76 -43.22 -1.43
CA GLY A 877 22.71 -44.57 -1.99
C GLY A 877 21.71 -44.73 -3.14
N ALA A 878 20.66 -43.89 -3.22
CA ALA A 878 19.64 -43.97 -4.26
C ALA A 878 20.20 -43.54 -5.63
N LEU A 879 21.22 -42.67 -5.63
CA LEU A 879 21.84 -42.16 -6.85
C LEU A 879 22.47 -43.26 -7.70
N VAL A 880 22.95 -44.34 -7.07
CA VAL A 880 23.57 -45.49 -7.76
C VAL A 880 22.57 -46.19 -8.67
N ASN A 881 21.32 -46.33 -8.21
CA ASN A 881 20.26 -46.95 -9.01
C ASN A 881 19.62 -45.95 -9.98
N MET A 882 19.46 -44.68 -9.57
CA MET A 882 18.85 -43.63 -10.40
C MET A 882 19.70 -43.23 -11.61
N TYR A 883 21.03 -43.27 -11.48
CA TYR A 883 21.96 -42.79 -12.51
C TYR A 883 23.04 -43.84 -12.83
N PRO A 884 22.68 -44.99 -13.42
CA PRO A 884 23.62 -46.09 -13.69
C PRO A 884 24.82 -45.67 -14.55
N ASP A 885 24.64 -44.71 -15.48
CA ASP A 885 25.70 -44.20 -16.36
C ASP A 885 26.78 -43.37 -15.64
N LEU A 886 26.49 -42.96 -14.40
CA LEU A 886 27.37 -42.25 -13.48
C LEU A 886 27.86 -43.16 -12.35
N THR A 887 27.85 -44.47 -12.57
CA THR A 887 28.38 -45.45 -11.63
C THR A 887 29.55 -46.23 -12.20
N TYR A 888 30.43 -46.70 -11.32
CA TYR A 888 31.49 -47.64 -11.65
C TYR A 888 31.50 -48.80 -10.66
N ASN A 889 31.98 -49.96 -11.12
CA ASN A 889 32.16 -51.12 -10.27
C ASN A 889 33.52 -51.03 -9.57
N ASP A 890 33.52 -51.18 -8.25
CA ASP A 890 34.74 -51.43 -7.50
C ASP A 890 34.83 -52.95 -7.25
N ILE A 891 35.96 -53.56 -7.63
CA ILE A 891 36.15 -55.00 -7.48
C ILE A 891 36.23 -55.37 -6.00
N LEU A 892 36.71 -54.46 -5.16
CA LEU A 892 36.86 -54.66 -3.73
C LEU A 892 35.71 -53.99 -2.95
N PRO A 893 35.25 -54.62 -1.85
CA PRO A 893 34.24 -54.02 -0.99
C PRO A 893 34.80 -52.73 -0.35
N ASN A 894 33.94 -51.72 -0.21
CA ASN A 894 34.30 -50.54 0.59
C ASN A 894 34.35 -50.92 2.08
N SER A 895 34.73 -49.97 2.94
CA SER A 895 34.90 -50.25 4.37
C SER A 895 33.61 -50.71 5.05
N ALA A 896 32.44 -50.20 4.64
CA ALA A 896 31.14 -50.60 5.20
C ALA A 896 30.69 -51.99 4.70
N GLU A 897 30.87 -52.26 3.40
CA GLU A 897 30.55 -53.56 2.79
C GLU A 897 31.45 -54.66 3.36
N LEU A 898 32.76 -54.37 3.56
CA LEU A 898 33.70 -55.29 4.16
C LEU A 898 33.34 -55.58 5.62
N LEU A 899 32.97 -54.54 6.39
CA LEU A 899 32.51 -54.70 7.77
C LEU A 899 31.24 -55.54 7.86
N LEU A 900 30.23 -55.26 7.02
CA LEU A 900 28.99 -56.03 6.96
C LEU A 900 29.26 -57.49 6.57
N GLY A 901 30.11 -57.71 5.55
CA GLY A 901 30.53 -59.03 5.11
C GLY A 901 31.19 -59.83 6.22
N SER A 902 32.13 -59.24 6.97
CA SER A 902 32.78 -59.90 8.10
C SER A 902 31.83 -60.20 9.26
N ILE A 903 30.87 -59.31 9.56
CA ILE A 903 29.82 -59.58 10.55
C ILE A 903 28.95 -60.76 10.11
N LEU A 904 28.55 -60.82 8.85
CA LEU A 904 27.76 -61.93 8.31
C LEU A 904 28.54 -63.24 8.37
N ILE A 905 29.82 -63.24 7.97
CA ILE A 905 30.70 -64.41 8.06
C ILE A 905 30.84 -64.87 9.51
N PHE A 906 31.02 -63.95 10.47
CA PHE A 906 31.07 -64.28 11.89
C PHE A 906 29.75 -64.90 12.40
N LEU A 907 28.60 -64.32 12.06
CA LEU A 907 27.29 -64.86 12.43
C LEU A 907 27.03 -66.25 11.81
N ILE A 908 27.37 -66.42 10.53
CA ILE A 908 27.30 -67.73 9.86
C ILE A 908 28.23 -68.72 10.57
N THR A 909 29.44 -68.29 10.93
CA THR A 909 30.41 -69.13 11.66
C THR A 909 29.84 -69.54 13.02
N ILE A 910 29.17 -68.65 13.76
CA ILE A 910 28.48 -68.99 15.01
C ILE A 910 27.37 -70.03 14.76
N ILE A 911 26.53 -69.84 13.75
CA ILE A 911 25.43 -70.76 13.45
C ILE A 911 25.97 -72.14 13.08
N VAL A 912 26.96 -72.20 12.18
CA VAL A 912 27.66 -73.43 11.81
C VAL A 912 28.29 -74.06 13.04
N SER A 913 28.94 -73.28 13.88
CA SER A 913 29.55 -73.73 15.14
C SER A 913 28.54 -74.36 16.09
N LEU A 914 27.35 -73.78 16.25
CA LEU A 914 26.27 -74.33 17.06
C LEU A 914 25.74 -75.66 16.52
N ILE A 915 25.67 -75.80 15.19
CA ILE A 915 25.25 -77.05 14.53
C ILE A 915 26.32 -78.15 14.73
N PHE A 916 27.60 -77.82 14.59
CA PHE A 916 28.71 -78.77 14.68
C PHE A 916 29.20 -79.05 16.10
N ALA A 917 28.89 -78.20 17.09
CA ALA A 917 29.18 -78.45 18.51
C ALA A 917 28.48 -79.72 19.03
N VAL A 918 27.43 -80.19 18.34
CA VAL A 918 26.74 -81.46 18.59
C VAL A 918 27.62 -82.69 18.25
N PHE A 919 28.70 -82.51 17.47
CA PHE A 919 29.52 -83.61 16.90
C PHE A 919 31.00 -83.64 17.38
N ASN A 920 31.28 -83.15 18.60
CA ASN A 920 32.48 -83.49 19.41
C ASN A 920 33.85 -82.82 19.14
N ASN A 921 34.00 -81.76 18.34
CA ASN A 921 35.28 -81.02 18.27
C ASN A 921 35.14 -79.51 18.48
N THR A 922 35.17 -79.07 19.74
CA THR A 922 34.95 -77.68 20.15
C THR A 922 36.15 -76.76 19.89
N ALA A 923 37.38 -77.28 19.78
CA ALA A 923 38.59 -76.46 19.66
C ALA A 923 38.72 -75.79 18.29
N ILE A 924 38.53 -76.55 17.20
CA ILE A 924 38.59 -76.02 15.82
C ILE A 924 37.45 -75.02 15.58
N ILE A 925 36.28 -75.33 16.14
CA ILE A 925 35.09 -74.48 16.05
C ILE A 925 35.34 -73.13 16.76
N ASN A 926 35.82 -73.17 18.01
CA ASN A 926 36.16 -71.97 18.77
C ASN A 926 37.24 -71.13 18.08
N PHE A 927 38.22 -71.77 17.44
CA PHE A 927 39.24 -71.09 16.66
C PHE A 927 38.63 -70.24 15.52
N PHE A 928 37.76 -70.82 14.69
CA PHE A 928 37.13 -70.07 13.59
C PHE A 928 36.20 -68.96 14.09
N VAL A 929 35.46 -69.19 15.18
CA VAL A 929 34.62 -68.16 15.81
C VAL A 929 35.48 -66.99 16.30
N ILE A 930 36.58 -67.25 16.99
CA ILE A 930 37.51 -66.21 17.49
C ILE A 930 38.17 -65.50 16.31
N TRP A 931 38.66 -66.22 15.31
CA TRP A 931 39.35 -65.62 14.16
C TRP A 931 38.41 -64.74 13.31
N THR A 932 37.17 -65.19 13.07
CA THR A 932 36.17 -64.38 12.36
C THR A 932 35.67 -63.21 13.21
N PHE A 933 35.60 -63.35 14.54
CA PHE A 933 35.34 -62.22 15.45
C PHE A 933 36.44 -61.16 15.38
N LEU A 934 37.72 -61.57 15.41
CA LEU A 934 38.87 -60.66 15.32
C LEU A 934 38.89 -59.87 14.01
N SER A 935 38.28 -60.38 12.92
CA SER A 935 38.17 -59.63 11.67
C SER A 935 37.49 -58.28 11.84
N ILE A 936 36.51 -58.15 12.74
CA ILE A 936 35.70 -56.92 12.89
C ILE A 936 36.58 -55.75 13.41
N PRO A 937 37.27 -55.84 14.56
CA PRO A 937 38.16 -54.77 15.01
C PRO A 937 39.38 -54.58 14.11
N LEU A 938 39.90 -55.64 13.46
CA LEU A 938 41.03 -55.52 12.54
C LEU A 938 40.68 -54.73 11.27
N ILE A 939 39.43 -54.78 10.79
CA ILE A 939 38.95 -53.90 9.72
C ILE A 939 39.05 -52.45 10.16
N ILE A 940 38.54 -52.10 11.36
CA ILE A 940 38.60 -50.73 11.88
C ILE A 940 40.05 -50.24 11.97
N VAL A 941 40.95 -51.07 12.49
CA VAL A 941 42.39 -50.77 12.57
C VAL A 941 42.98 -50.56 11.17
N SER A 942 42.67 -51.42 10.19
CA SER A 942 43.17 -51.27 8.81
C SER A 942 42.73 -49.95 8.18
N ILE A 943 41.48 -49.53 8.41
CA ILE A 943 40.93 -48.27 7.92
C ILE A 943 41.71 -47.10 8.54
N MET A 944 41.89 -47.12 9.86
CA MET A 944 42.63 -46.07 10.57
C MET A 944 44.08 -45.97 10.12
N ILE A 945 44.79 -47.09 9.94
CA ILE A 945 46.18 -47.09 9.47
C ILE A 945 46.28 -46.40 8.10
N VAL A 946 45.43 -46.79 7.14
CA VAL A 946 45.47 -46.21 5.79
C VAL A 946 45.09 -44.74 5.80
N ASP A 947 44.00 -44.36 6.47
CA ASP A 947 43.52 -42.98 6.46
C ASP A 947 44.45 -42.04 7.26
N ILE A 948 45.13 -42.51 8.33
CA ILE A 948 46.21 -41.77 9.00
C ILE A 948 47.38 -41.57 8.03
N TYR A 949 47.85 -42.63 7.37
CA TYR A 949 48.94 -42.55 6.38
C TYR A 949 48.61 -41.54 5.27
N LEU A 950 47.42 -41.65 4.69
CA LEU A 950 46.97 -40.75 3.63
C LEU A 950 46.79 -39.31 4.12
N SER A 951 46.38 -39.10 5.37
CA SER A 951 46.29 -37.76 5.95
C SER A 951 47.66 -37.07 6.04
N PHE A 952 48.75 -37.83 6.18
CA PHE A 952 50.12 -37.28 6.13
C PHE A 952 50.65 -37.15 4.69
N ALA A 953 50.37 -38.12 3.82
CA ALA A 953 50.90 -38.16 2.47
C ALA A 953 50.21 -37.15 1.54
N GLU A 954 48.89 -37.04 1.64
CA GLU A 954 48.03 -36.19 0.81
C GLU A 954 46.93 -35.56 1.69
N PRO A 955 47.27 -34.55 2.52
CA PRO A 955 46.31 -33.96 3.44
C PRO A 955 45.14 -33.32 2.69
N CYS A 956 43.93 -33.72 3.09
CA CYS A 956 42.69 -33.15 2.57
C CYS A 956 42.40 -31.84 3.32
N GLY A 957 42.72 -30.71 2.70
CA GLY A 957 42.55 -29.38 3.30
C GLY A 957 43.58 -29.07 4.39
N VAL A 958 43.43 -27.90 5.03
CA VAL A 958 44.35 -27.42 6.06
C VAL A 958 43.82 -27.82 7.45
N SER A 959 44.45 -28.81 8.08
CA SER A 959 44.23 -29.10 9.49
C SER A 959 44.76 -27.95 10.35
N THR A 960 44.06 -27.63 11.43
CA THR A 960 44.52 -26.64 12.42
C THR A 960 45.19 -27.28 13.62
N VAL A 961 45.25 -28.61 13.71
CA VAL A 961 45.89 -29.36 14.81
C VAL A 961 47.17 -30.05 14.33
N ASP A 962 48.17 -30.12 15.21
CA ASP A 962 49.50 -30.70 14.95
C ASP A 962 49.85 -31.82 15.95
N GLY A 963 50.95 -32.55 15.67
CA GLY A 963 51.51 -33.57 16.54
C GLY A 963 50.56 -34.73 16.82
N TYR A 964 50.47 -35.18 18.07
CA TYR A 964 49.59 -36.30 18.45
C TYR A 964 48.10 -35.99 18.22
N ARG A 965 47.70 -34.71 18.30
CA ARG A 965 46.30 -34.29 18.08
C ARG A 965 45.89 -34.45 16.62
N PHE A 966 46.83 -34.27 15.69
CA PHE A 966 46.62 -34.56 14.27
C PHE A 966 46.37 -36.06 14.04
N ILE A 967 47.15 -36.94 14.68
CA ILE A 967 46.96 -38.39 14.58
C ILE A 967 45.56 -38.79 15.07
N ILE A 968 45.12 -38.24 16.20
CA ILE A 968 43.76 -38.48 16.72
C ILE A 968 42.71 -37.95 15.75
N ALA A 969 42.89 -36.76 15.17
CA ALA A 969 41.96 -36.20 14.20
C ALA A 969 41.86 -37.05 12.92
N ALA A 970 42.98 -37.59 12.42
CA ALA A 970 42.99 -38.52 11.29
C ALA A 970 42.34 -39.88 11.62
N ALA A 971 42.50 -40.37 12.85
CA ALA A 971 41.78 -41.56 13.31
C ALA A 971 40.26 -41.29 13.41
N GLU A 972 39.84 -40.14 13.95
CA GLU A 972 38.42 -39.77 14.00
C GLU A 972 37.84 -39.54 12.60
N SER A 973 38.62 -39.01 11.64
CA SER A 973 38.17 -38.81 10.25
C SER A 973 37.84 -40.15 9.56
N SER A 974 38.59 -41.19 9.90
CA SER A 974 38.36 -42.58 9.46
C SER A 974 36.99 -43.10 9.89
N ILE A 975 36.61 -42.84 11.15
CA ILE A 975 35.30 -43.21 11.71
C ILE A 975 34.19 -42.46 10.98
N ILE A 976 34.38 -41.15 10.74
CA ILE A 976 33.40 -40.33 10.05
C ILE A 976 33.15 -40.85 8.62
N ARG A 977 34.22 -41.18 7.87
CA ARG A 977 34.10 -41.78 6.53
C ARG A 977 33.40 -43.14 6.57
N LEU A 978 33.74 -43.99 7.55
CA LEU A 978 33.08 -45.28 7.73
C LEU A 978 31.58 -45.11 7.96
N MET A 979 31.17 -44.19 8.84
CA MET A 979 29.75 -43.92 9.09
C MET A 979 29.00 -43.45 7.83
N SER A 980 29.61 -42.58 7.01
CA SER A 980 29.06 -42.18 5.72
C SER A 980 28.90 -43.36 4.75
N GLN A 981 29.90 -44.25 4.65
CA GLN A 981 29.79 -45.45 3.82
C GLN A 981 28.72 -46.41 4.33
N CYS A 982 28.59 -46.60 5.65
CA CYS A 982 27.54 -47.41 6.26
C CYS A 982 26.15 -46.84 5.95
N GLY A 983 25.99 -45.52 5.99
CA GLY A 983 24.75 -44.86 5.60
C GLY A 983 24.33 -45.21 4.18
N ARG A 984 25.24 -45.04 3.21
CA ARG A 984 24.99 -45.37 1.79
C ARG A 984 24.58 -46.83 1.60
N LEU A 985 25.31 -47.76 2.24
CA LEU A 985 25.02 -49.18 2.17
C LEU A 985 23.65 -49.51 2.76
N GLU A 986 23.32 -48.95 3.93
CA GLU A 986 22.02 -49.13 4.56
C GLU A 986 20.89 -48.63 3.65
N GLY A 987 21.05 -47.47 3.01
CA GLY A 987 20.06 -46.95 2.08
C GLY A 987 19.79 -47.91 0.91
N ILE A 988 20.84 -48.50 0.33
CA ILE A 988 20.74 -49.50 -0.75
C ILE A 988 19.98 -50.75 -0.26
N ILE A 989 20.31 -51.22 0.95
CA ILE A 989 19.69 -52.41 1.56
C ILE A 989 18.20 -52.16 1.86
N GLU A 990 17.87 -51.03 2.48
CA GLU A 990 16.50 -50.65 2.85
C GLU A 990 15.59 -50.55 1.61
N ARG A 991 16.12 -50.03 0.50
CA ARG A 991 15.41 -49.97 -0.81
C ARG A 991 15.44 -51.29 -1.59
N LYS A 992 16.07 -52.35 -1.07
CA LYS A 992 16.22 -53.67 -1.72
C LYS A 992 16.95 -53.60 -3.06
N GLU A 993 17.88 -52.66 -3.22
CA GLU A 993 18.65 -52.40 -4.44
C GLU A 993 19.92 -53.27 -4.49
N TRP A 994 19.81 -54.58 -4.25
CA TRP A 994 20.96 -55.48 -4.05
C TRP A 994 21.99 -55.46 -5.19
N LYS A 995 21.57 -55.22 -6.43
CA LYS A 995 22.44 -55.10 -7.62
C LYS A 995 23.36 -53.88 -7.60
N CYS A 996 23.15 -52.95 -6.68
CA CYS A 996 23.93 -51.74 -6.50
C CYS A 996 25.07 -51.90 -5.48
N ILE A 997 25.09 -53.00 -4.70
CA ILE A 997 26.21 -53.33 -3.82
C ILE A 997 27.46 -53.58 -4.67
N GLY A 998 28.61 -53.03 -4.26
CA GLY A 998 29.86 -53.05 -5.03
C GLY A 998 29.96 -51.97 -6.10
N LYS A 999 28.89 -51.19 -6.35
CA LYS A 999 28.94 -50.00 -7.22
C LYS A 999 29.24 -48.74 -6.42
N ARG A 1000 29.85 -47.77 -7.07
CA ARG A 1000 30.13 -46.43 -6.53
C ARG A 1000 29.58 -45.37 -7.47
N PHE A 1001 29.08 -44.29 -6.89
CA PHE A 1001 28.66 -43.12 -7.64
C PHE A 1001 29.88 -42.25 -7.99
N GLU A 1002 29.93 -41.77 -9.23
CA GLU A 1002 30.98 -40.88 -9.71
C GLU A 1002 30.54 -39.41 -9.49
N TRP A 1003 31.05 -38.82 -8.42
CA TRP A 1003 30.60 -37.52 -7.91
C TRP A 1003 30.91 -36.34 -8.84
N PHE A 1004 31.87 -36.46 -9.75
CA PHE A 1004 32.31 -35.37 -10.63
C PHE A 1004 31.73 -35.44 -12.05
N VAL A 1005 30.82 -36.38 -12.33
CA VAL A 1005 30.16 -36.56 -13.63
C VAL A 1005 31.16 -36.55 -14.79
N LYS A 1006 32.29 -37.25 -14.62
CA LYS A 1006 33.41 -37.42 -15.55
C LYS A 1006 34.15 -36.12 -15.89
N ARG A 1007 33.99 -35.04 -15.09
CA ARG A 1007 34.65 -33.74 -15.30
C ARG A 1007 36.09 -33.67 -14.77
N CYS A 1008 36.42 -34.46 -13.76
CA CYS A 1008 37.78 -34.56 -13.21
C CYS A 1008 38.60 -35.71 -13.82
N GLY A 1009 38.19 -36.23 -14.98
CA GLY A 1009 38.72 -37.46 -15.55
C GLY A 1009 38.52 -38.66 -14.63
N ASN A 1010 39.32 -39.71 -14.82
CA ASN A 1010 39.20 -40.93 -13.99
C ASN A 1010 40.03 -40.87 -12.70
N LYS A 1011 40.78 -39.79 -12.42
CA LYS A 1011 41.68 -39.73 -11.26
C LYS A 1011 40.94 -39.99 -9.93
N PRO A 1012 39.80 -39.32 -9.62
CA PRO A 1012 39.09 -39.57 -8.36
C PRO A 1012 38.60 -41.02 -8.21
N ILE A 1013 38.22 -41.65 -9.32
CA ILE A 1013 37.81 -43.06 -9.36
C ILE A 1013 38.99 -43.95 -8.96
N HIS A 1014 40.17 -43.75 -9.58
CA HIS A 1014 41.37 -44.51 -9.28
C HIS A 1014 41.85 -44.29 -7.84
N ASP A 1015 41.77 -43.07 -7.33
CA ASP A 1015 42.19 -42.74 -5.96
C ASP A 1015 41.33 -43.47 -4.92
N GLU A 1016 40.01 -43.54 -5.11
CA GLU A 1016 39.11 -44.29 -4.20
C GLU A 1016 39.31 -45.81 -4.31
N ILE A 1017 39.50 -46.35 -5.53
CA ILE A 1017 39.80 -47.78 -5.74
C ILE A 1017 41.13 -48.15 -5.06
N ASN A 1018 42.19 -47.35 -5.27
CA ASN A 1018 43.49 -47.57 -4.65
C ASN A 1018 43.40 -47.52 -3.12
N ARG A 1019 42.61 -46.59 -2.57
CA ARG A 1019 42.38 -46.51 -1.12
C ARG A 1019 41.69 -47.76 -0.59
N ASN A 1020 40.67 -48.29 -1.28
CA ASN A 1020 40.00 -49.52 -0.89
C ASN A 1020 40.94 -50.74 -0.99
N LEU A 1021 41.78 -50.80 -2.02
CA LEU A 1021 42.82 -51.82 -2.17
C LEU A 1021 43.84 -51.81 -1.03
N MET A 1022 44.33 -50.63 -0.63
CA MET A 1022 45.25 -50.50 0.50
C MET A 1022 44.61 -51.00 1.80
N LYS A 1023 43.36 -50.58 2.08
CA LYS A 1023 42.63 -50.99 3.28
C LYS A 1023 42.43 -52.51 3.33
N PHE A 1024 42.00 -53.09 2.21
CA PHE A 1024 41.80 -54.52 2.09
C PHE A 1024 43.12 -55.31 2.25
N SER A 1025 44.21 -54.83 1.65
CA SER A 1025 45.53 -55.47 1.75
C SER A 1025 46.09 -55.45 3.17
N ILE A 1026 45.97 -54.33 3.88
CA ILE A 1026 46.39 -54.23 5.29
C ILE A 1026 45.53 -55.14 6.16
N TRP A 1027 44.22 -55.17 5.94
CA TRP A 1027 43.32 -56.07 6.65
C TRP A 1027 43.71 -57.54 6.46
N ILE A 1028 44.00 -57.99 5.23
CA ILE A 1028 44.50 -59.35 4.97
C ILE A 1028 45.79 -59.62 5.75
N GLY A 1029 46.75 -58.69 5.72
CA GLY A 1029 48.01 -58.83 6.46
C GLY A 1029 47.78 -59.00 7.97
N LEU A 1030 46.87 -58.20 8.54
CA LEU A 1030 46.48 -58.30 9.95
C LEU A 1030 45.76 -59.61 10.26
N MET A 1031 44.92 -60.11 9.35
CA MET A 1031 44.23 -61.40 9.50
C MET A 1031 45.19 -62.60 9.43
N MET A 1032 46.22 -62.53 8.58
CA MET A 1032 47.27 -63.55 8.53
C MET A 1032 48.13 -63.55 9.80
N LEU A 1033 48.44 -62.36 10.32
CA LEU A 1033 49.16 -62.23 11.59
C LEU A 1033 48.32 -62.78 12.76
N SER A 1034 47.03 -62.44 12.83
CA SER A 1034 46.14 -62.98 13.87
C SER A 1034 45.97 -64.49 13.76
N LEU A 1035 45.93 -65.04 12.54
CA LEU A 1035 45.93 -66.47 12.31
C LEU A 1035 47.18 -67.13 12.88
N SER A 1036 48.37 -66.56 12.59
CA SER A 1036 49.64 -67.10 13.10
C SER A 1036 49.73 -67.08 14.63
N LEU A 1037 49.18 -66.02 15.27
CA LEU A 1037 49.13 -65.86 16.72
C LEU A 1037 48.08 -66.75 17.41
N LEU A 1038 47.01 -67.13 16.72
CA LEU A 1038 46.00 -68.05 17.26
C LEU A 1038 46.39 -69.52 17.08
N VAL A 1039 47.24 -69.82 16.10
CA VAL A 1039 47.78 -71.17 15.86
C VAL A 1039 48.94 -71.49 16.81
N TYR A 1040 49.74 -70.49 17.16
CA TYR A 1040 50.76 -70.56 18.20
C TYR A 1040 50.12 -70.55 19.59
#